data_AF-A0A960SGJ9-F1
#
_entry.id   AF-A0A960SGJ9-F1
#
_cell.length_a   1.000
_cell.length_b   1.000
_cell.length_c   1.000
_cell.angle_alpha   90.00
_cell.angle_beta   90.00
_cell.angle_gamma   90.00
#
_symmetry.space_group_name_H-M   'P 1'
#
loop_
_entity.id
_entity.type
_entity.pdbx_description
1 polymer ?
#
loop_
_entity_poly.entity_id
_entity_poly.type
_entity_poly.pdbx_seq_one_letter_code
_entity_poly.pdbx_strand_id
1 'polypeptide(L)'
;FPVFVYWGGPDGFAADKKSEFPTETGSGVAVADLDGNGFLDLVISNSGPEDDITFASRGPLRNVTGSPEETATAHSRIYWQSTIGFSPEYYSELPTRYAVDVEAADMDSDGHLDLVFLQGGDSPALRVFYGDGAGYSAKNIDEVAVSGRGWFDEKSGEIVVTDLNADHRPDVVVAAGGDQAQVFWNRFWNGRDKLDKWPRSALAANNPLSAAVGDFNRDGLLDVAFSGYSEASATDLKPVTEAMIYWGSATRTFVTLPPSTLPVLGSTCVRSADVNGDGFLDLAFANSFDDETFDVPSYLYWGAEDGFSAARREELTGFGAVTLALGDLNRDSLPDLFLGNRDSGQNQSGGLLNTYLYWGNPQRSFSSAMVTKILLRETASSSAADFYDEGRASLAWVDNGGVLVTRFNDRREISGTARFDLPFGGTTSTVADLNHDGWLDLVVGGLTGEGALAVLLGNESGFEKPRLYEPGMQLLSVCVADLGQTGKLELLLGGRGGWLRCPILADGTLDFGKVQGVKGDFQVQRLSVADLNNDGFPEVIAAQYRKMSTRRNAIDSAIYWNRKGKFSLEDYSGLPTFGAHWASVADVDGNGNLDAIFSNYHGETTRVVPLFIYPPNANGDYRAGDLITLLSYSASSHMVTDVDGDQFMDIVVMNHTGPTSYIGLKPKSGNHGIGSYVYWGGSDGFSSSRRTTISSYGPHTALNAENGDMMRRRTFETYTSPWEKKTITAGEYTLTLNGFFAGGATCRAFLQLGSESDDWIP
;
A
#
# COMPACT_ATOMS: atom_id res chain seq x y z
N PHE A 1 12.21 3.87 -4.72
CA PHE A 1 10.94 3.52 -4.05
C PHE A 1 10.24 4.78 -3.60
N PRO A 2 8.92 4.87 -3.62
CA PRO A 2 8.23 6.06 -3.16
C PRO A 2 8.09 6.04 -1.63
N VAL A 3 7.92 7.22 -1.03
CA VAL A 3 7.50 7.36 0.37
C VAL A 3 5.98 7.53 0.40
N PHE A 4 5.32 6.84 1.34
CA PHE A 4 3.88 6.96 1.55
C PHE A 4 3.60 7.75 2.82
N VAL A 5 2.73 8.75 2.73
CA VAL A 5 2.14 9.42 3.89
C VAL A 5 0.72 8.93 4.03
N TYR A 6 0.42 8.23 5.12
CA TYR A 6 -0.93 7.79 5.44
C TYR A 6 -1.63 8.90 6.21
N TRP A 7 -2.75 9.39 5.68
CA TRP A 7 -3.55 10.44 6.30
C TRP A 7 -4.48 9.84 7.34
N GLY A 8 -4.33 10.27 8.59
CA GLY A 8 -5.26 9.89 9.65
C GLY A 8 -6.64 10.53 9.44
N GLY A 9 -7.70 9.75 9.60
CA GLY A 9 -9.09 10.23 9.69
C GLY A 9 -9.73 9.84 11.04
N PRO A 10 -11.02 10.12 11.29
CA PRO A 10 -11.72 9.69 12.52
C PRO A 10 -11.62 8.18 12.81
N ASP A 11 -11.48 7.37 11.77
CA ASP A 11 -11.39 5.90 11.84
C ASP A 11 -9.93 5.37 11.80
N GLY A 12 -8.93 6.23 12.03
CA GLY A 12 -7.52 5.86 11.97
C GLY A 12 -6.86 6.04 10.60
N PHE A 13 -5.74 5.36 10.38
CA PHE A 13 -5.04 5.31 9.09
C PHE A 13 -5.66 4.23 8.21
N ALA A 14 -5.86 4.52 6.94
CA ALA A 14 -6.41 3.56 5.99
C ALA A 14 -5.50 3.46 4.77
N ALA A 15 -5.37 2.26 4.20
CA ALA A 15 -4.40 2.01 3.15
C ALA A 15 -4.69 2.76 1.83
N ASP A 16 -5.95 3.12 1.64
CA ASP A 16 -6.49 3.96 0.57
C ASP A 16 -6.40 5.47 0.88
N LYS A 17 -6.26 5.86 2.15
CA LYS A 17 -6.03 7.25 2.59
C LYS A 17 -4.55 7.55 2.71
N LYS A 18 -3.83 7.53 1.58
CA LYS A 18 -2.41 7.86 1.55
C LYS A 18 -2.04 8.76 0.36
N SER A 19 -1.04 9.60 0.55
CA SER A 19 -0.31 10.29 -0.51
C SER A 19 1.00 9.56 -0.79
N GLU A 20 1.40 9.50 -2.06
CA GLU A 20 2.67 8.91 -2.48
C GLU A 20 3.59 10.00 -3.05
N PHE A 21 4.83 10.00 -2.59
CA PHE A 21 5.87 10.95 -2.93
C PHE A 21 7.01 10.20 -3.64
N PRO A 22 7.33 10.52 -4.91
CA PRO A 22 8.41 9.84 -5.63
C PRO A 22 9.79 10.08 -4.99
N THR A 23 10.61 9.07 -4.75
CA THR A 23 11.94 9.26 -4.13
C THR A 23 13.02 8.40 -4.78
N GLU A 24 14.27 8.77 -4.57
CA GLU A 24 15.47 8.05 -5.01
C GLU A 24 16.05 7.29 -3.81
N THR A 25 15.31 6.24 -3.42
CA THR A 25 15.60 5.42 -2.24
C THR A 25 15.56 6.27 -0.96
N GLY A 26 14.35 6.76 -0.65
CA GLY A 26 14.04 7.47 0.58
C GLY A 26 14.41 6.64 1.81
N SER A 27 15.20 7.24 2.71
CA SER A 27 15.84 6.55 3.84
C SER A 27 15.42 7.12 5.21
N GLY A 28 15.04 8.38 5.23
CA GLY A 28 14.61 9.14 6.40
C GLY A 28 13.66 10.25 5.98
N VAL A 29 12.91 10.76 6.97
CA VAL A 29 11.80 11.69 6.73
C VAL A 29 11.66 12.64 7.90
N ALA A 30 11.54 13.93 7.61
CA ALA A 30 11.16 14.97 8.58
C ALA A 30 9.88 15.67 8.11
N VAL A 31 9.06 16.10 9.07
CA VAL A 31 7.79 16.78 8.82
C VAL A 31 7.71 18.02 9.71
N ALA A 32 7.64 19.20 9.09
CA ALA A 32 7.53 20.48 9.81
C ALA A 32 6.98 21.57 8.88
N ASP A 33 6.45 22.67 9.44
CA ASP A 33 6.05 23.86 8.68
C ASP A 33 7.30 24.70 8.37
N LEU A 34 7.93 24.45 7.21
CA LEU A 34 9.26 24.98 6.90
C LEU A 34 9.20 26.42 6.36
N ASP A 35 8.10 26.79 5.72
CA ASP A 35 7.87 28.15 5.20
C ASP A 35 6.99 29.03 6.12
N GLY A 36 6.49 28.49 7.22
CA GLY A 36 5.69 29.20 8.22
C GLY A 36 4.27 29.51 7.76
N ASN A 37 3.75 28.79 6.76
CA ASN A 37 2.44 29.02 6.19
C ASN A 37 1.28 28.36 6.98
N GLY A 38 1.60 27.62 8.04
CA GLY A 38 0.66 26.90 8.90
C GLY A 38 0.33 25.48 8.44
N PHE A 39 0.96 25.00 7.36
CA PHE A 39 0.84 23.63 6.86
C PHE A 39 2.18 22.89 7.03
N LEU A 40 2.11 21.62 7.44
CA LEU A 40 3.31 20.80 7.54
C LEU A 40 3.81 20.42 6.15
N ASP A 41 5.09 20.65 5.89
CA ASP A 41 5.84 20.19 4.72
C ASP A 41 6.56 18.87 5.00
N LEU A 42 7.01 18.20 3.94
CA LEU A 42 7.65 16.89 4.02
C LEU A 42 9.06 16.93 3.43
N VAL A 43 10.06 16.58 4.22
CA VAL A 43 11.46 16.45 3.78
C VAL A 43 11.83 14.99 3.74
N ILE A 44 12.42 14.54 2.63
CA ILE A 44 12.84 13.15 2.44
C ILE A 44 14.31 13.11 2.08
N SER A 45 15.10 12.36 2.87
CA SER A 45 16.48 12.04 2.55
C SER A 45 16.56 10.98 1.46
N ASN A 46 17.33 11.26 0.41
CA ASN A 46 17.52 10.33 -0.71
C ASN A 46 18.90 9.70 -0.67
N SER A 47 18.92 8.37 -0.74
CA SER A 47 20.16 7.58 -0.68
C SER A 47 20.78 7.33 -2.05
N GLY A 48 20.03 7.34 -3.16
CA GLY A 48 20.59 6.95 -4.47
C GLY A 48 19.61 6.31 -5.45
N PRO A 49 19.94 6.24 -6.75
CA PRO A 49 19.31 5.31 -7.67
C PRO A 49 19.74 3.87 -7.37
N GLU A 50 18.80 2.92 -7.45
CA GLU A 50 18.96 1.49 -7.12
C GLU A 50 20.16 0.82 -7.82
N ASP A 51 20.51 1.27 -9.04
CA ASP A 51 21.65 0.77 -9.81
C ASP A 51 23.02 1.18 -9.20
N ASP A 52 23.10 2.32 -8.50
CA ASP A 52 24.30 2.78 -7.76
C ASP A 52 24.37 2.20 -6.34
N ILE A 53 23.25 1.73 -5.79
CA ILE A 53 23.12 1.13 -4.43
C ILE A 53 22.69 -0.34 -4.52
N THR A 54 23.40 -1.15 -5.31
CA THR A 54 23.14 -2.60 -5.33
C THR A 54 23.53 -3.26 -4.00
N PHE A 55 22.53 -3.48 -3.14
CA PHE A 55 22.60 -4.24 -1.88
C PHE A 55 22.55 -5.77 -2.11
N ALA A 56 23.22 -6.27 -3.14
CA ALA A 56 23.23 -7.70 -3.44
C ALA A 56 24.48 -8.34 -2.79
N SER A 57 24.35 -8.80 -1.55
CA SER A 57 25.25 -9.74 -0.84
C SER A 57 26.67 -9.29 -0.49
N ARG A 58 27.08 -8.04 -0.80
CA ARG A 58 28.45 -7.55 -0.53
C ARG A 58 28.56 -6.06 -0.16
N GLY A 59 27.45 -5.39 0.20
CA GLY A 59 27.39 -3.93 0.35
C GLY A 59 27.55 -3.18 -0.99
N PRO A 60 27.43 -1.84 -1.01
CA PRO A 60 27.68 -1.06 -2.22
C PRO A 60 29.05 -1.44 -2.78
N LEU A 61 29.12 -1.75 -4.07
CA LEU A 61 30.35 -2.09 -4.76
C LEU A 61 31.42 -1.06 -4.38
N ARG A 62 32.45 -1.50 -3.62
CA ARG A 62 33.67 -0.72 -3.38
C ARG A 62 34.16 -0.21 -4.73
N ASN A 63 33.93 1.08 -5.01
CA ASN A 63 34.57 1.87 -6.04
C ASN A 63 35.08 1.05 -7.25
N VAL A 64 34.21 0.73 -8.20
CA VAL A 64 34.71 0.49 -9.57
C VAL A 64 35.06 1.86 -10.15
N THR A 65 36.29 2.27 -9.86
CA THR A 65 37.08 3.31 -10.56
C THR A 65 36.55 4.75 -10.52
N GLY A 66 36.95 5.49 -9.50
CA GLY A 66 37.43 6.87 -9.69
C GLY A 66 36.42 7.96 -10.10
N SER A 67 35.11 7.76 -9.95
CA SER A 67 34.19 8.89 -9.86
C SER A 67 34.24 9.45 -8.43
N PRO A 68 34.51 10.75 -8.22
CA PRO A 68 34.41 11.33 -6.89
C PRO A 68 32.98 11.16 -6.37
N GLU A 69 32.80 10.86 -5.08
CA GLU A 69 31.49 10.92 -4.38
C GLU A 69 30.73 12.26 -4.65
N GLU A 70 31.43 13.30 -5.14
CA GLU A 70 30.86 14.56 -5.64
C GLU A 70 29.93 14.43 -6.86
N THR A 71 29.88 13.27 -7.56
CA THR A 71 28.96 13.05 -8.69
C THR A 71 27.68 12.29 -8.32
N ALA A 72 27.48 11.92 -7.04
CA ALA A 72 26.24 11.31 -6.60
C ALA A 72 25.06 12.30 -6.82
N THR A 73 24.10 11.92 -7.67
CA THR A 73 23.00 12.80 -8.11
C THR A 73 21.75 12.75 -7.22
N ALA A 74 21.78 11.98 -6.13
CA ALA A 74 20.59 11.74 -5.30
C ALA A 74 20.33 12.91 -4.34
N HIS A 75 19.72 13.94 -4.89
CA HIS A 75 19.23 15.09 -4.15
C HIS A 75 18.04 14.71 -3.28
N SER A 76 18.08 15.10 -2.01
CA SER A 76 16.94 15.01 -1.10
C SER A 76 15.85 15.99 -1.51
N ARG A 77 14.60 15.72 -1.14
CA ARG A 77 13.45 16.49 -1.64
C ARG A 77 12.66 17.10 -0.50
N ILE A 78 12.22 18.33 -0.70
CA ILE A 78 11.19 18.97 0.11
C ILE A 78 9.91 19.02 -0.71
N TYR A 79 8.88 18.35 -0.25
CA TYR A 79 7.52 18.47 -0.77
C TYR A 79 6.80 19.53 0.04
N TRP A 80 6.43 20.60 -0.63
CA TRP A 80 5.75 21.74 -0.01
C TRP A 80 4.25 21.50 0.03
N GLN A 81 3.64 21.73 1.18
CA GLN A 81 2.20 21.68 1.34
C GLN A 81 1.58 23.07 1.17
N SER A 82 0.32 23.09 0.73
CA SER A 82 -0.46 24.32 0.58
C SER A 82 -1.93 24.09 0.92
N THR A 83 -2.74 25.14 0.78
CA THR A 83 -4.21 25.08 0.97
C THR A 83 -4.91 24.10 0.04
N ILE A 84 -4.27 23.67 -1.05
CA ILE A 84 -4.80 22.65 -1.98
C ILE A 84 -4.17 21.26 -1.76
N GLY A 85 -3.40 21.09 -0.67
CA GLY A 85 -2.72 19.86 -0.30
C GLY A 85 -1.29 19.75 -0.85
N PHE A 86 -0.73 18.54 -0.75
CA PHE A 86 0.56 18.16 -1.33
C PHE A 86 0.44 17.92 -2.85
N SER A 87 1.46 18.30 -3.60
CA SER A 87 1.63 17.88 -5.00
C SER A 87 2.95 17.11 -5.16
N PRO A 88 2.93 15.88 -5.71
CA PRO A 88 4.15 15.11 -5.96
C PRO A 88 5.03 15.71 -7.06
N GLU A 89 4.48 16.63 -7.85
CA GLU A 89 5.20 17.38 -8.89
C GLU A 89 5.79 18.71 -8.35
N TYR A 90 5.38 19.14 -7.15
CA TYR A 90 5.82 20.38 -6.54
C TYR A 90 6.77 20.11 -5.37
N TYR A 91 8.05 20.00 -5.70
CA TYR A 91 9.11 19.81 -4.71
C TYR A 91 10.34 20.67 -5.02
N SER A 92 11.12 20.94 -3.98
CA SER A 92 12.47 21.50 -4.10
C SER A 92 13.51 20.41 -3.89
N GLU A 93 14.62 20.50 -4.62
CA GLU A 93 15.75 19.60 -4.46
C GLU A 93 16.83 20.23 -3.60
N LEU A 94 17.37 19.42 -2.70
CA LEU A 94 18.51 19.75 -1.87
C LEU A 94 19.71 18.89 -2.32
N PRO A 95 20.86 19.50 -2.66
CA PRO A 95 22.03 18.74 -3.08
C PRO A 95 22.58 17.97 -1.88
N THR A 96 22.15 16.72 -1.68
CA THR A 96 22.68 15.76 -0.69
C THR A 96 23.46 14.65 -1.39
N ARG A 97 24.14 13.78 -0.63
CA ARG A 97 24.87 12.62 -1.15
C ARG A 97 24.68 11.40 -0.25
N TYR A 98 23.93 10.40 -0.72
CA TYR A 98 23.64 9.21 0.07
C TYR A 98 23.04 9.55 1.45
N ALA A 99 22.12 10.52 1.50
CA ALA A 99 21.53 10.94 2.77
C ALA A 99 20.72 9.77 3.36
N VAL A 100 20.98 9.44 4.61
CA VAL A 100 20.43 8.27 5.29
C VAL A 100 19.33 8.63 6.28
N ASP A 101 19.36 9.88 6.76
CA ASP A 101 18.39 10.42 7.71
C ASP A 101 18.35 11.95 7.65
N VAL A 102 17.25 12.55 8.12
CA VAL A 102 17.02 14.00 8.16
C VAL A 102 16.16 14.42 9.34
N GLU A 103 16.52 15.55 9.97
CA GLU A 103 15.76 16.21 11.04
C GLU A 103 15.62 17.71 10.79
N ALA A 104 14.57 18.32 11.36
CA ALA A 104 14.27 19.76 11.21
C ALA A 104 14.29 20.48 12.56
N ALA A 105 15.12 21.52 12.69
CA ALA A 105 15.19 22.37 13.89
C ALA A 105 15.81 23.72 13.56
N ASP A 106 15.50 24.76 14.33
CA ASP A 106 16.16 26.07 14.22
C ASP A 106 17.55 26.01 14.89
N MET A 107 18.58 25.73 14.09
CA MET A 107 19.94 25.46 14.55
C MET A 107 20.76 26.74 14.81
N ASP A 108 20.40 27.87 14.20
CA ASP A 108 21.08 29.15 14.40
C ASP A 108 20.25 30.24 15.11
N SER A 109 19.06 29.85 15.57
CA SER A 109 18.10 30.67 16.35
C SER A 109 17.61 31.90 15.57
N ASP A 110 17.47 31.79 14.25
CA ASP A 110 16.97 32.87 13.40
C ASP A 110 15.43 32.88 13.26
N GLY A 111 14.76 31.85 13.81
CA GLY A 111 13.31 31.68 13.78
C GLY A 111 12.81 30.90 12.56
N HIS A 112 13.70 30.41 11.70
CA HIS A 112 13.39 29.52 10.59
C HIS A 112 13.95 28.12 10.86
N LEU A 113 13.28 27.10 10.35
CA LEU A 113 13.74 25.72 10.53
C LEU A 113 14.90 25.42 9.58
N ASP A 114 15.96 24.84 10.11
CA ASP A 114 17.07 24.28 9.36
C ASP A 114 16.90 22.78 9.19
N LEU A 115 17.54 22.22 8.16
CA LEU A 115 17.48 20.79 7.87
C LEU A 115 18.85 20.15 8.08
N VAL A 116 18.92 19.21 9.02
CA VAL A 116 20.12 18.47 9.38
C VAL A 116 20.05 17.09 8.72
N PHE A 117 21.01 16.77 7.85
CA PHE A 117 21.09 15.48 7.17
C PHE A 117 22.30 14.69 7.65
N LEU A 118 22.11 13.39 7.90
CA LEU A 118 23.22 12.44 7.96
C LEU A 118 23.51 11.92 6.54
N GLN A 119 24.68 12.27 6.02
CA GLN A 119 25.21 11.74 4.77
C GLN A 119 25.95 10.43 5.06
N GLY A 120 25.66 9.39 4.27
CA GLY A 120 26.36 8.12 4.32
C GLY A 120 27.52 8.01 3.32
N GLY A 121 28.06 6.80 3.16
CA GLY A 121 29.12 6.49 2.19
C GLY A 121 30.48 6.28 2.86
N ASP A 122 31.56 6.33 2.09
CA ASP A 122 32.92 6.22 2.63
C ASP A 122 33.36 7.52 3.33
N SER A 123 32.69 8.65 3.04
CA SER A 123 32.91 9.96 3.68
C SER A 123 31.65 10.49 4.38
N PRO A 124 31.16 9.83 5.45
CA PRO A 124 29.94 10.24 6.13
C PRO A 124 30.10 11.60 6.83
N ALA A 125 29.02 12.37 6.83
CA ALA A 125 29.04 13.73 7.36
C ALA A 125 27.66 14.18 7.83
N LEU A 126 27.62 15.10 8.80
CA LEU A 126 26.45 15.94 9.02
C LEU A 126 26.48 17.09 8.01
N ARG A 127 25.40 17.27 7.25
CA ARG A 127 25.19 18.42 6.37
C ARG A 127 23.96 19.18 6.81
N VAL A 128 24.10 20.46 7.08
CA VAL A 128 23.00 21.34 7.50
C VAL A 128 22.67 22.32 6.38
N PHE A 129 21.40 22.39 6.02
CA PHE A 129 20.84 23.44 5.17
C PHE A 129 20.16 24.47 6.07
N TYR A 130 20.69 25.68 6.10
CA TYR A 130 20.11 26.75 6.89
C TYR A 130 18.96 27.40 6.12
N GLY A 131 17.77 27.42 6.72
CA GLY A 131 16.59 28.09 6.18
C GLY A 131 16.75 29.60 6.24
N ASP A 132 16.03 30.34 5.39
CA ASP A 132 15.99 31.81 5.46
C ASP A 132 14.56 32.37 5.41
N GLY A 133 13.57 31.49 5.62
CA GLY A 133 12.14 31.78 5.49
C GLY A 133 11.64 31.94 4.06
N ALA A 134 12.53 32.06 3.07
CA ALA A 134 12.18 32.02 1.64
C ALA A 134 12.46 30.64 1.01
N GLY A 135 13.10 29.74 1.77
CA GLY A 135 13.36 28.35 1.41
C GLY A 135 14.79 27.94 1.77
N TYR A 136 15.35 27.02 0.97
CA TYR A 136 16.68 26.46 1.19
C TYR A 136 17.56 26.64 -0.04
N SER A 137 18.86 26.83 0.17
CA SER A 137 19.81 27.07 -0.92
C SER A 137 21.10 26.27 -0.75
N ALA A 138 21.62 25.75 -1.86
CA ALA A 138 22.96 25.15 -1.93
C ALA A 138 24.11 26.10 -1.54
N LYS A 139 23.84 27.41 -1.45
CA LYS A 139 24.80 28.42 -0.97
C LYS A 139 24.79 28.60 0.54
N ASN A 140 23.74 28.13 1.22
CA ASN A 140 23.51 28.33 2.64
C ASN A 140 23.64 27.00 3.41
N ILE A 141 24.75 26.32 3.19
CA ILE A 141 25.02 24.99 3.76
C ILE A 141 26.28 25.01 4.62
N ASP A 142 26.31 24.09 5.58
CA ASP A 142 27.54 23.72 6.25
C ASP A 142 27.65 22.20 6.40
N GLU A 143 28.87 21.70 6.55
CA GLU A 143 29.10 20.26 6.60
C GLU A 143 30.28 19.90 7.47
N VAL A 144 30.18 18.75 8.14
CA VAL A 144 31.28 18.20 8.90
C VAL A 144 31.29 16.68 8.95
N ALA A 145 32.48 16.10 8.84
CA ALA A 145 32.67 14.65 8.92
C ALA A 145 32.28 14.09 10.30
N VAL A 146 31.67 12.90 10.27
CA VAL A 146 31.32 12.11 11.46
C VAL A 146 32.16 10.82 11.53
N SER A 147 32.22 10.21 12.70
CA SER A 147 32.77 8.85 12.85
C SER A 147 31.76 7.81 12.37
N GLY A 148 32.24 6.72 11.79
CA GLY A 148 31.39 5.63 11.27
C GLY A 148 31.35 5.61 9.75
N ARG A 149 30.24 5.12 9.18
CA ARG A 149 29.97 5.03 7.72
C ARG A 149 28.60 5.57 7.33
N GLY A 150 27.73 5.85 8.30
CA GLY A 150 26.31 6.14 8.06
C GLY A 150 25.49 4.93 7.60
N TRP A 151 26.14 3.80 7.30
CA TRP A 151 25.52 2.51 6.97
C TRP A 151 26.31 1.35 7.57
N PHE A 152 25.62 0.28 7.97
CA PHE A 152 26.21 -0.99 8.35
C PHE A 152 25.38 -2.14 7.80
N ASP A 153 25.98 -3.04 7.00
CA ASP A 153 25.31 -4.24 6.44
C ASP A 153 23.85 -3.97 6.00
N GLU A 154 23.72 -2.99 5.08
CA GLU A 154 22.44 -2.54 4.47
C GLU A 154 21.48 -1.78 5.40
N LYS A 155 21.89 -1.42 6.61
CA LYS A 155 21.11 -0.70 7.62
C LYS A 155 21.63 0.74 7.77
N SER A 156 20.73 1.72 7.80
CA SER A 156 21.07 3.14 7.95
C SER A 156 21.45 3.50 9.39
N GLY A 157 22.26 4.53 9.55
CA GLY A 157 22.38 5.27 10.81
C GLY A 157 21.25 6.28 11.01
N GLU A 158 21.19 6.88 12.19
CA GLU A 158 20.14 7.82 12.64
C GLU A 158 20.76 9.06 13.30
N ILE A 159 20.06 10.19 13.22
CA ILE A 159 20.35 11.40 13.99
C ILE A 159 19.16 11.79 14.85
N VAL A 160 19.42 12.47 15.98
CA VAL A 160 18.38 13.10 16.79
C VAL A 160 18.79 14.53 17.08
N VAL A 161 17.89 15.48 16.86
CA VAL A 161 18.12 16.91 17.07
C VAL A 161 17.26 17.42 18.22
N THR A 162 17.89 17.81 19.34
CA THR A 162 17.18 18.24 20.56
C THR A 162 18.09 18.97 21.54
N ASP A 163 17.53 19.76 22.45
CA ASP A 163 18.27 20.48 23.50
C ASP A 163 18.62 19.54 24.67
N LEU A 164 19.80 18.90 24.60
CA LEU A 164 20.20 17.88 25.57
C LEU A 164 20.60 18.47 26.93
N ASN A 165 21.14 19.69 26.93
CA ASN A 165 21.69 20.33 28.12
C ASN A 165 20.80 21.45 28.70
N ALA A 166 19.56 21.57 28.21
CA ALA A 166 18.58 22.56 28.61
C ALA A 166 19.09 24.02 28.48
N ASP A 167 19.89 24.30 27.44
CA ASP A 167 20.39 25.64 27.16
C ASP A 167 19.57 26.41 26.09
N HIS A 168 18.43 25.83 25.71
CA HIS A 168 17.46 26.26 24.71
C HIS A 168 18.02 26.28 23.29
N ARG A 169 18.99 25.41 22.99
CA ARG A 169 19.56 25.25 21.66
C ARG A 169 19.53 23.78 21.27
N PRO A 170 19.12 23.45 20.04
CA PRO A 170 19.18 22.07 19.58
C PRO A 170 20.63 21.62 19.39
N ASP A 171 20.97 20.48 20.00
CA ASP A 171 22.19 19.69 19.81
C ASP A 171 21.91 18.54 18.83
N VAL A 172 22.96 17.90 18.30
CA VAL A 172 22.82 16.77 17.36
C VAL A 172 23.47 15.51 17.93
N VAL A 173 22.67 14.47 18.14
CA VAL A 173 23.11 13.09 18.44
C VAL A 173 23.27 12.33 17.13
N VAL A 174 24.35 11.57 16.98
CA VAL A 174 24.67 10.81 15.77
C VAL A 174 24.98 9.35 16.11
N ALA A 175 24.21 8.44 15.52
CA ALA A 175 24.43 6.99 15.52
C ALA A 175 24.72 6.52 14.08
N ALA A 176 26.01 6.37 13.72
CA ALA A 176 26.43 6.14 12.33
C ALA A 176 27.32 4.89 12.15
N GLY A 177 27.19 3.90 13.04
CA GLY A 177 28.02 2.70 13.10
C GLY A 177 29.43 2.94 13.66
N GLY A 178 30.22 1.87 13.77
CA GLY A 178 31.57 1.90 14.37
C GLY A 178 31.57 1.88 15.90
N ASP A 179 32.75 2.02 16.50
CA ASP A 179 32.92 1.84 17.96
C ASP A 179 32.49 3.07 18.79
N GLN A 180 31.92 4.11 18.16
CA GLN A 180 31.57 5.36 18.81
C GLN A 180 30.33 6.03 18.21
N ALA A 181 29.47 6.55 19.09
CA ALA A 181 28.48 7.58 18.75
C ALA A 181 29.05 8.98 18.98
N GLN A 182 28.40 10.01 18.43
CA GLN A 182 28.84 11.40 18.57
C GLN A 182 27.70 12.32 19.01
N VAL A 183 28.04 13.34 19.80
CA VAL A 183 27.13 14.45 20.13
C VAL A 183 27.81 15.76 19.77
N PHE A 184 27.14 16.58 18.96
CA PHE A 184 27.56 17.92 18.57
C PHE A 184 26.77 18.95 19.39
N TRP A 185 27.48 19.71 20.23
CA TRP A 185 26.85 20.67 21.13
C TRP A 185 26.74 22.04 20.48
N ASN A 186 25.54 22.59 20.39
CA ASN A 186 25.32 23.92 19.86
C ASN A 186 25.73 24.99 20.90
N ARG A 187 26.31 26.11 20.45
CA ARG A 187 26.84 27.15 21.35
C ARG A 187 26.40 28.58 21.05
N PHE A 188 25.77 28.86 19.89
CA PHE A 188 25.70 30.23 19.37
C PHE A 188 24.30 30.80 19.47
N TRP A 189 24.17 32.02 20.01
CA TRP A 189 22.92 32.77 20.14
C TRP A 189 22.95 33.95 19.18
N ASN A 190 21.95 34.03 18.29
CA ASN A 190 21.81 35.06 17.26
C ASN A 190 22.99 35.08 16.27
N GLY A 191 23.21 33.95 15.61
CA GLY A 191 24.21 33.78 14.56
C GLY A 191 24.80 32.38 14.55
N ARG A 192 25.47 32.04 13.46
CA ARG A 192 26.08 30.73 13.26
C ARG A 192 27.60 30.77 13.31
N ASP A 193 28.20 29.70 13.83
CA ASP A 193 29.59 29.33 13.56
C ASP A 193 29.60 28.03 12.75
N LYS A 194 30.76 27.71 12.19
CA LYS A 194 30.95 26.47 11.45
C LYS A 194 30.76 25.25 12.35
N LEU A 195 30.05 24.23 11.86
CA LEU A 195 29.85 22.92 12.50
C LEU A 195 31.20 22.27 12.90
N ASP A 196 32.27 22.59 12.18
CA ASP A 196 33.61 22.13 12.51
C ASP A 196 34.17 22.68 13.83
N LYS A 197 33.58 23.76 14.36
CA LYS A 197 33.94 24.40 15.64
C LYS A 197 33.05 24.00 16.81
N TRP A 198 31.95 23.29 16.56
CA TRP A 198 31.07 22.83 17.62
C TRP A 198 31.81 21.84 18.53
N PRO A 199 31.70 21.95 19.87
CA PRO A 199 32.20 20.96 20.80
C PRO A 199 31.59 19.60 20.48
N ARG A 200 32.40 18.55 20.58
CA ARG A 200 31.97 17.18 20.29
C ARG A 200 32.30 16.26 21.44
N SER A 201 31.32 15.45 21.82
CA SER A 201 31.53 14.28 22.67
C SER A 201 31.59 13.04 21.78
N ALA A 202 32.66 12.26 21.91
CA ALA A 202 32.73 10.91 21.36
C ALA A 202 32.34 9.93 22.48
N LEU A 203 31.30 9.14 22.25
CA LEU A 203 30.71 8.24 23.23
C LEU A 203 31.01 6.81 22.80
N ALA A 204 31.52 5.99 23.71
CA ALA A 204 31.75 4.57 23.41
C ALA A 204 30.43 3.87 23.07
N ALA A 205 30.41 3.11 21.97
CA ALA A 205 29.22 2.41 21.51
C ALA A 205 29.62 1.14 20.74
N ASN A 206 28.66 0.25 20.50
CA ASN A 206 28.85 -0.98 19.75
C ASN A 206 28.07 -0.89 18.44
N ASN A 207 28.72 -0.40 17.36
CA ASN A 207 28.10 -0.05 16.06
C ASN A 207 26.66 0.49 16.17
N PRO A 208 26.47 1.65 16.84
CA PRO A 208 25.14 2.18 17.05
C PRO A 208 24.50 2.57 15.70
N LEU A 209 23.29 2.08 15.47
CA LEU A 209 22.50 2.38 14.27
C LEU A 209 21.31 3.29 14.57
N SER A 210 20.93 3.40 15.84
CA SER A 210 19.77 4.14 16.29
C SER A 210 20.01 4.75 17.67
N ALA A 211 19.32 5.85 17.96
CA ALA A 211 19.36 6.53 19.24
C ALA A 211 17.94 6.88 19.72
N ALA A 212 17.70 6.69 21.02
CA ALA A 212 16.52 7.19 21.71
C ALA A 212 16.95 8.25 22.73
N VAL A 213 16.21 9.36 22.79
CA VAL A 213 16.50 10.49 23.69
C VAL A 213 15.26 10.78 24.54
N GLY A 214 15.45 10.95 25.84
CA GLY A 214 14.37 11.25 26.78
C GLY A 214 14.90 11.39 28.20
N ASP A 215 14.11 12.02 29.07
CA ASP A 215 14.41 12.07 30.51
C ASP A 215 14.01 10.72 31.14
N PHE A 216 14.93 9.75 31.13
CA PHE A 216 14.65 8.38 31.53
C PHE A 216 14.60 8.21 33.06
N ASN A 217 15.26 9.10 33.80
CA ASN A 217 15.33 9.07 35.27
C ASN A 217 14.47 10.16 35.96
N ARG A 218 13.82 11.05 35.20
CA ARG A 218 13.02 12.19 35.67
C ARG A 218 13.81 13.25 36.43
N ASP A 219 15.07 13.47 36.07
CA ASP A 219 15.90 14.53 36.66
C ASP A 219 15.73 15.91 35.99
N GLY A 220 14.95 15.96 34.90
CA GLY A 220 14.67 17.16 34.13
C GLY A 220 15.69 17.45 33.03
N LEU A 221 16.65 16.54 32.79
CA LEU A 221 17.62 16.61 31.70
C LEU A 221 17.43 15.40 30.77
N LEU A 222 17.78 15.56 29.50
CA LEU A 222 17.62 14.49 28.52
C LEU A 222 18.80 13.51 28.58
N ASP A 223 18.48 12.23 28.62
CA ASP A 223 19.39 11.10 28.53
C ASP A 223 19.42 10.52 27.11
N VAL A 224 20.43 9.71 26.79
CA VAL A 224 20.57 9.09 25.47
C VAL A 224 20.83 7.59 25.60
N ALA A 225 20.06 6.79 24.87
CA ALA A 225 20.27 5.35 24.70
C ALA A 225 20.62 5.05 23.24
N PHE A 226 21.69 4.30 23.02
CA PHE A 226 22.11 3.83 21.69
C PHE A 226 21.83 2.34 21.53
N SER A 227 21.41 1.94 20.32
CA SER A 227 21.37 0.54 19.93
C SER A 227 22.77 -0.10 19.95
N GLY A 228 22.82 -1.42 20.11
CA GLY A 228 24.05 -2.20 20.16
C GLY A 228 24.08 -3.28 19.08
N TYR A 229 24.85 -3.03 18.03
CA TYR A 229 25.03 -3.94 16.91
C TYR A 229 26.51 -4.37 16.85
N SER A 230 26.81 -5.66 16.87
CA SER A 230 28.18 -6.12 16.58
C SER A 230 28.10 -7.46 15.91
N GLU A 231 28.89 -7.61 14.86
CA GLU A 231 29.25 -8.89 14.25
C GLU A 231 30.67 -9.25 14.70
N ALA A 232 31.01 -10.54 14.69
CA ALA A 232 32.35 -10.98 15.04
C ALA A 232 33.40 -10.25 14.18
N SER A 233 34.32 -9.52 14.86
CA SER A 233 35.64 -9.24 14.28
C SER A 233 36.23 -10.57 13.77
N ALA A 234 37.09 -10.53 12.75
CA ALA A 234 37.84 -11.68 12.22
C ALA A 234 38.75 -12.41 13.25
N THR A 235 38.62 -12.09 14.52
CA THR A 235 39.26 -12.68 15.70
C THR A 235 38.16 -13.25 16.58
N ASP A 236 38.22 -14.55 16.95
CA ASP A 236 37.27 -15.40 17.72
C ASP A 236 36.64 -14.83 19.03
N LEU A 237 36.25 -13.56 19.06
CA LEU A 237 35.53 -12.90 20.14
C LEU A 237 34.04 -12.93 19.80
N LYS A 238 33.21 -13.32 20.78
CA LYS A 238 31.77 -13.14 20.68
C LYS A 238 31.45 -11.67 20.39
N PRO A 239 30.50 -11.35 19.51
CA PRO A 239 30.09 -9.98 19.27
C PRO A 239 29.65 -9.31 20.58
N VAL A 240 30.05 -8.05 20.73
CA VAL A 240 29.72 -7.21 21.88
C VAL A 240 28.51 -6.39 21.48
N THR A 241 27.32 -6.84 21.89
CA THR A 241 26.05 -6.27 21.41
C THR A 241 25.37 -5.38 22.43
N GLU A 242 25.98 -5.03 23.57
CA GLU A 242 25.27 -4.24 24.58
C GLU A 242 24.83 -2.87 24.04
N ALA A 243 23.60 -2.48 24.37
CA ALA A 243 23.11 -1.12 24.23
C ALA A 243 23.75 -0.23 25.30
N MET A 244 24.01 1.03 24.97
CA MET A 244 24.72 1.98 25.84
C MET A 244 23.79 3.11 26.24
N ILE A 245 23.74 3.42 27.55
CA ILE A 245 22.89 4.48 28.11
C ILE A 245 23.77 5.51 28.79
N TYR A 246 23.56 6.77 28.42
CA TYR A 246 24.28 7.94 28.89
C TYR A 246 23.31 8.91 29.57
N TRP A 247 23.55 9.17 30.85
CA TRP A 247 22.71 10.07 31.65
C TRP A 247 23.11 11.53 31.45
N GLY A 248 22.13 12.39 31.17
CA GLY A 248 22.28 13.78 30.77
C GLY A 248 22.88 14.68 31.86
N SER A 249 23.46 15.81 31.44
CA SER A 249 23.89 16.88 32.34
C SER A 249 23.75 18.23 31.64
N ALA A 250 23.48 19.28 32.42
CA ALA A 250 23.51 20.67 31.94
C ALA A 250 24.90 21.11 31.42
N THR A 251 25.97 20.36 31.71
CA THR A 251 27.36 20.76 31.43
C THR A 251 27.94 20.33 30.07
N ARG A 252 27.11 20.06 29.04
CA ARG A 252 27.57 19.54 27.72
C ARG A 252 28.47 18.30 27.84
N THR A 253 28.15 17.48 28.84
CA THR A 253 28.83 16.24 29.20
C THR A 253 27.77 15.26 29.68
N PHE A 254 28.11 13.99 29.85
CA PHE A 254 27.22 13.00 30.46
C PHE A 254 27.72 12.63 31.86
N VAL A 255 26.80 12.28 32.76
CA VAL A 255 27.09 11.96 34.17
C VAL A 255 27.79 10.60 34.32
N THR A 256 27.55 9.67 33.39
CA THR A 256 28.12 8.32 33.43
C THR A 256 29.26 8.10 32.45
N LEU A 257 30.47 7.97 33.00
CA LEU A 257 31.63 7.40 32.35
C LEU A 257 32.27 6.38 33.34
N PRO A 258 32.10 5.06 33.16
CA PRO A 258 31.53 4.36 31.98
C PRO A 258 29.99 4.44 31.89
N PRO A 259 29.39 4.21 30.71
CA PRO A 259 27.94 4.19 30.51
C PRO A 259 27.26 3.02 31.23
N SER A 260 25.96 3.15 31.48
CA SER A 260 25.11 2.01 31.84
C SER A 260 24.88 1.13 30.61
N THR A 261 24.82 -0.18 30.78
CA THR A 261 24.68 -1.12 29.66
C THR A 261 23.46 -2.03 29.82
N LEU A 262 22.82 -2.35 28.70
CA LEU A 262 21.74 -3.35 28.62
C LEU A 262 22.08 -4.43 27.60
N PRO A 263 21.87 -5.72 27.93
CA PRO A 263 22.12 -6.80 26.98
C PRO A 263 21.06 -6.77 25.86
N VAL A 264 21.48 -6.65 24.60
CA VAL A 264 20.60 -6.79 23.42
C VAL A 264 21.22 -7.77 22.42
N LEU A 265 20.50 -8.15 21.37
CA LEU A 265 20.92 -9.18 20.42
C LEU A 265 21.06 -8.58 19.02
N GLY A 266 22.15 -7.82 18.82
CA GLY A 266 22.41 -7.07 17.59
C GLY A 266 21.24 -6.15 17.26
N SER A 267 21.00 -5.17 18.11
CA SER A 267 19.85 -4.29 17.95
C SER A 267 20.09 -3.27 16.83
N THR A 268 19.14 -3.16 15.91
CA THR A 268 19.19 -2.19 14.80
C THR A 268 18.46 -0.89 15.15
N CYS A 269 17.40 -0.97 15.95
CA CYS A 269 16.54 0.16 16.30
C CYS A 269 16.27 0.19 17.80
N VAL A 270 16.26 1.40 18.39
CA VAL A 270 15.78 1.66 19.75
C VAL A 270 14.74 2.78 19.74
N ARG A 271 13.66 2.63 20.53
CA ARG A 271 12.66 3.70 20.77
C ARG A 271 12.30 3.77 22.24
N SER A 272 11.85 4.95 22.68
CA SER A 272 11.41 5.17 24.06
C SER A 272 9.97 5.68 24.14
N ALA A 273 9.19 5.14 25.07
CA ALA A 273 7.86 5.64 25.44
C ALA A 273 7.46 5.12 26.82
N ASP A 274 6.59 5.81 27.54
CA ASP A 274 5.91 5.25 28.74
C ASP A 274 4.81 4.30 28.28
N VAL A 275 5.18 3.04 28.05
CA VAL A 275 4.26 2.03 27.53
C VAL A 275 3.34 1.55 28.65
N ASN A 276 3.88 1.40 29.86
CA ASN A 276 3.15 0.84 30.98
C ASN A 276 2.29 1.85 31.78
N GLY A 277 2.50 3.15 31.59
CA GLY A 277 1.76 4.22 32.27
C GLY A 277 2.26 4.57 33.67
N ASP A 278 3.45 4.13 34.08
CA ASP A 278 4.09 4.52 35.34
C ASP A 278 4.84 5.88 35.23
N GLY A 279 4.98 6.33 33.99
CA GLY A 279 5.54 7.59 33.55
C GLY A 279 7.06 7.69 33.60
N PHE A 280 7.77 6.59 33.86
CA PHE A 280 9.15 6.46 33.40
C PHE A 280 9.11 6.01 31.94
N LEU A 281 10.09 6.45 31.14
CA LEU A 281 10.18 6.00 29.76
C LEU A 281 10.76 4.58 29.72
N ASP A 282 10.10 3.71 28.98
CA ASP A 282 10.57 2.35 28.66
C ASP A 282 11.43 2.36 27.39
N LEU A 283 12.28 1.35 27.19
CA LEU A 283 13.12 1.21 26.00
C LEU A 283 12.81 -0.07 25.22
N ALA A 284 12.33 0.07 23.99
CA ALA A 284 12.11 -1.04 23.06
C ALA A 284 13.27 -1.16 22.07
N PHE A 285 13.76 -2.38 21.84
CA PHE A 285 14.89 -2.70 20.96
C PHE A 285 14.49 -3.76 19.92
N ALA A 286 14.66 -3.45 18.64
CA ALA A 286 14.53 -4.41 17.55
C ALA A 286 15.84 -5.17 17.44
N ASN A 287 15.81 -6.44 17.83
CA ASN A 287 16.97 -7.32 17.76
C ASN A 287 16.96 -8.09 16.45
N SER A 288 18.12 -8.18 15.81
CA SER A 288 18.24 -8.85 14.52
C SER A 288 19.21 -10.03 14.50
N PHE A 289 20.12 -10.20 15.47
CA PHE A 289 21.29 -11.03 15.24
C PHE A 289 21.76 -11.89 16.43
N ASP A 290 22.01 -13.18 16.18
CA ASP A 290 22.57 -14.19 17.11
C ASP A 290 23.78 -14.95 16.54
N ASP A 291 24.47 -14.43 15.51
CA ASP A 291 25.54 -15.11 14.75
C ASP A 291 25.14 -16.36 13.93
N GLU A 292 23.90 -16.87 14.02
CA GLU A 292 23.54 -18.15 13.39
C GLU A 292 22.24 -18.12 12.59
N THR A 293 21.14 -17.70 13.22
CA THR A 293 19.79 -17.91 12.70
C THR A 293 19.03 -16.62 12.46
N PHE A 294 19.39 -15.50 13.08
CA PHE A 294 18.57 -14.30 13.13
C PHE A 294 17.19 -14.51 13.81
N ASP A 295 16.89 -15.70 14.34
CA ASP A 295 15.63 -16.03 15.04
C ASP A 295 15.69 -15.55 16.50
N VAL A 296 15.83 -14.24 16.68
CA VAL A 296 15.99 -13.60 17.99
C VAL A 296 14.75 -12.82 18.44
N PRO A 297 14.38 -12.88 19.74
CA PRO A 297 13.35 -12.01 20.27
C PRO A 297 13.82 -10.57 20.30
N SER A 298 12.90 -9.63 20.06
CA SER A 298 13.09 -8.21 20.37
C SER A 298 12.80 -7.96 21.86
N TYR A 299 13.36 -6.89 22.43
CA TYR A 299 13.31 -6.64 23.87
C TYR A 299 12.61 -5.33 24.21
N LEU A 300 11.81 -5.35 25.28
CA LEU A 300 11.27 -4.15 25.92
C LEU A 300 11.78 -4.09 27.36
N TYR A 301 12.53 -3.05 27.70
CA TYR A 301 13.04 -2.79 29.04
C TYR A 301 12.17 -1.78 29.77
N TRP A 302 11.70 -2.15 30.95
CA TRP A 302 10.86 -1.29 31.78
C TRP A 302 11.69 -0.24 32.52
N GLY A 303 11.36 1.03 32.31
CA GLY A 303 11.93 2.17 33.03
C GLY A 303 11.50 2.18 34.50
N ALA A 304 12.29 2.82 35.35
CA ALA A 304 11.98 2.99 36.77
C ALA A 304 12.84 4.10 37.39
N GLU A 305 12.53 4.47 38.64
CA GLU A 305 13.29 5.46 39.41
C GLU A 305 14.78 5.09 39.57
N ASP A 306 15.12 3.80 39.62
CA ASP A 306 16.49 3.29 39.67
C ASP A 306 17.11 3.05 38.28
N GLY A 307 16.47 3.56 37.22
CA GLY A 307 16.89 3.42 35.82
C GLY A 307 16.50 2.08 35.22
N PHE A 308 17.37 1.52 34.37
CA PHE A 308 17.10 0.27 33.65
C PHE A 308 17.87 -0.92 34.26
N SER A 309 17.29 -2.12 34.11
CA SER A 309 17.90 -3.36 34.59
C SER A 309 17.63 -4.52 33.64
N ALA A 310 18.63 -5.39 33.47
CA ALA A 310 18.51 -6.62 32.69
C ALA A 310 17.39 -7.55 33.20
N ALA A 311 17.01 -7.44 34.48
CA ALA A 311 15.95 -8.24 35.09
C ALA A 311 14.53 -7.70 34.84
N ARG A 312 14.39 -6.45 34.37
CA ARG A 312 13.11 -5.80 34.09
C ARG A 312 12.90 -5.69 32.58
N ARG A 313 12.68 -6.85 31.95
CA ARG A 313 12.56 -6.97 30.49
C ARG A 313 11.42 -7.91 30.09
N GLU A 314 10.73 -7.55 29.01
CA GLU A 314 9.82 -8.41 28.27
C GLU A 314 10.46 -8.86 26.94
N GLU A 315 10.20 -10.09 26.53
CA GLU A 315 10.66 -10.65 25.25
C GLU A 315 9.51 -10.72 24.25
N LEU A 316 9.68 -10.06 23.12
CA LEU A 316 8.73 -10.02 22.03
C LEU A 316 9.23 -10.94 20.92
N THR A 317 8.36 -11.80 20.41
CA THR A 317 8.72 -12.66 19.28
C THR A 317 9.18 -11.80 18.10
N GLY A 318 10.39 -12.05 17.61
CA GLY A 318 10.99 -11.37 16.47
C GLY A 318 11.74 -12.37 15.60
N PHE A 319 11.98 -11.98 14.34
CA PHE A 319 12.75 -12.73 13.35
C PHE A 319 13.58 -11.72 12.58
N GLY A 320 14.83 -11.53 12.97
CA GLY A 320 15.75 -10.60 12.32
C GLY A 320 15.14 -9.20 12.22
N ALA A 321 14.59 -8.67 13.33
CA ALA A 321 13.80 -7.45 13.27
C ALA A 321 14.70 -6.25 12.96
N VAL A 322 14.36 -5.48 11.92
CA VAL A 322 15.16 -4.34 11.47
C VAL A 322 14.61 -3.00 11.92
N THR A 323 13.33 -2.95 12.29
CA THR A 323 12.66 -1.72 12.73
C THR A 323 11.56 -2.03 13.74
N LEU A 324 11.25 -1.04 14.57
CA LEU A 324 10.13 -1.05 15.49
C LEU A 324 9.47 0.33 15.56
N ALA A 325 8.19 0.36 15.88
CA ALA A 325 7.47 1.59 16.18
C ALA A 325 6.54 1.39 17.38
N LEU A 326 6.34 2.47 18.15
CA LEU A 326 5.42 2.54 19.29
C LEU A 326 4.36 3.61 19.01
N GLY A 327 3.10 3.31 19.29
CA GLY A 327 2.01 4.29 19.14
C GLY A 327 0.64 3.65 19.30
N ASP A 328 -0.38 4.46 19.61
CA ASP A 328 -1.77 4.02 19.70
C ASP A 328 -2.40 3.98 18.29
N LEU A 329 -2.38 2.82 17.65
CA LEU A 329 -2.80 2.62 16.26
C LEU A 329 -4.31 2.47 16.14
N ASN A 330 -4.98 1.89 17.15
CA ASN A 330 -6.42 1.65 17.16
C ASN A 330 -7.23 2.70 17.94
N ARG A 331 -6.56 3.69 18.56
CA ARG A 331 -7.13 4.79 19.35
C ARG A 331 -7.83 4.36 20.64
N ASP A 332 -7.36 3.27 21.26
CA ASP A 332 -7.88 2.84 22.55
C ASP A 332 -7.14 3.46 23.75
N SER A 333 -6.23 4.41 23.48
CA SER A 333 -5.36 5.09 24.47
C SER A 333 -4.33 4.18 25.13
N LEU A 334 -4.08 3.02 24.53
CA LEU A 334 -3.03 2.08 24.93
C LEU A 334 -1.96 2.05 23.82
N PRO A 335 -0.67 2.16 24.16
CA PRO A 335 0.38 2.05 23.15
C PRO A 335 0.43 0.65 22.54
N ASP A 336 0.44 0.59 21.21
CA ASP A 336 0.71 -0.61 20.41
C ASP A 336 2.19 -0.64 19.99
N LEU A 337 2.67 -1.83 19.61
CA LEU A 337 4.04 -2.06 19.15
C LEU A 337 4.07 -2.80 17.81
N PHE A 338 4.70 -2.17 16.82
CA PHE A 338 4.94 -2.75 15.51
C PHE A 338 6.38 -3.27 15.39
N LEU A 339 6.56 -4.44 14.77
CA LEU A 339 7.85 -5.09 14.58
C LEU A 339 8.03 -5.54 13.12
N GLY A 340 9.01 -4.95 12.42
CA GLY A 340 9.36 -5.28 11.04
C GLY A 340 10.42 -6.38 10.96
N ASN A 341 10.00 -7.61 10.66
CA ASN A 341 10.88 -8.78 10.57
C ASN A 341 11.48 -8.94 9.17
N ARG A 342 12.78 -9.25 9.09
CA ARG A 342 13.52 -9.36 7.81
C ARG A 342 14.21 -10.71 7.62
N ASP A 343 14.91 -11.22 8.63
CA ASP A 343 15.81 -12.36 8.50
C ASP A 343 15.44 -13.53 9.43
N SER A 344 15.67 -14.76 9.00
CA SER A 344 15.39 -15.99 9.78
C SER A 344 16.18 -17.18 9.26
N GLY A 345 16.52 -18.13 10.14
CA GLY A 345 17.35 -19.30 9.83
C GLY A 345 16.67 -20.27 8.86
N GLN A 346 15.36 -20.13 8.68
CA GLN A 346 14.55 -20.86 7.72
C GLN A 346 14.53 -20.22 6.31
N ASN A 347 15.02 -18.98 6.13
CA ASN A 347 14.78 -18.16 4.94
C ASN A 347 16.06 -17.69 4.23
N GLN A 348 17.01 -18.60 3.95
CA GLN A 348 18.22 -18.29 3.17
C GLN A 348 17.98 -18.04 1.65
N SER A 349 16.73 -17.78 1.21
CA SER A 349 16.39 -17.60 -0.22
C SER A 349 15.15 -16.73 -0.49
N GLY A 350 14.86 -15.72 0.36
CA GLY A 350 13.78 -14.76 0.11
C GLY A 350 12.37 -15.29 0.40
N GLY A 351 12.23 -16.18 1.39
CA GLY A 351 10.92 -16.60 1.90
C GLY A 351 10.26 -15.47 2.70
N LEU A 352 8.93 -15.36 2.60
CA LEU A 352 8.14 -14.31 3.26
C LEU A 352 8.14 -14.49 4.78
N LEU A 353 8.54 -13.45 5.52
CA LEU A 353 8.37 -13.37 6.98
C LEU A 353 7.13 -12.54 7.31
N ASN A 354 6.44 -12.94 8.38
CA ASN A 354 5.35 -12.15 8.91
C ASN A 354 5.91 -10.89 9.59
N THR A 355 5.29 -9.76 9.33
CA THR A 355 5.41 -8.58 10.20
C THR A 355 4.44 -8.75 11.37
N TYR A 356 4.83 -8.28 12.56
CA TYR A 356 4.02 -8.42 13.77
C TYR A 356 3.55 -7.08 14.31
N LEU A 357 2.28 -7.04 14.70
CA LEU A 357 1.67 -5.95 15.43
C LEU A 357 1.16 -6.48 16.76
N TYR A 358 1.75 -6.00 17.86
CA TYR A 358 1.37 -6.30 19.23
C TYR A 358 0.41 -5.22 19.71
N TRP A 359 -0.83 -5.63 20.00
CA TRP A 359 -1.85 -4.71 20.48
C TRP A 359 -1.68 -4.42 21.97
N GLY A 360 -1.79 -3.14 22.33
CA GLY A 360 -1.94 -2.67 23.69
C GLY A 360 -3.14 -3.33 24.35
N ASN A 361 -3.07 -3.50 25.67
CA ASN A 361 -4.20 -4.03 26.43
C ASN A 361 -4.28 -3.37 27.81
N PRO A 362 -5.41 -3.49 28.52
CA PRO A 362 -5.60 -2.85 29.82
C PRO A 362 -4.59 -3.30 30.89
N GLN A 363 -3.90 -4.43 30.70
CA GLN A 363 -2.83 -4.89 31.58
C GLN A 363 -1.49 -4.20 31.30
N ARG A 364 -1.41 -3.37 30.24
CA ARG A 364 -0.24 -2.56 29.88
C ARG A 364 1.02 -3.43 29.68
N SER A 365 0.82 -4.61 29.11
CA SER A 365 1.87 -5.59 28.78
C SER A 365 1.71 -6.08 27.34
N PHE A 366 2.74 -6.64 26.72
CA PHE A 366 2.61 -7.29 25.41
C PHE A 366 2.67 -8.81 25.54
N SER A 367 1.94 -9.54 24.69
CA SER A 367 2.01 -11.00 24.66
C SER A 367 1.74 -11.54 23.27
N SER A 368 2.26 -12.73 22.98
CA SER A 368 2.03 -13.43 21.71
C SER A 368 0.56 -13.84 21.47
N ALA A 369 -0.31 -13.73 22.49
CA ALA A 369 -1.74 -13.99 22.37
C ALA A 369 -2.52 -12.82 21.72
N MET A 370 -1.94 -11.61 21.70
CA MET A 370 -2.56 -10.38 21.17
C MET A 370 -1.72 -9.83 20.01
N VAL A 371 -1.38 -10.69 19.05
CA VAL A 371 -0.55 -10.35 17.89
C VAL A 371 -1.30 -10.57 16.59
N THR A 372 -1.33 -9.54 15.74
CA THR A 372 -1.72 -9.68 14.34
C THR A 372 -0.49 -10.01 13.50
N LYS A 373 -0.57 -11.10 12.72
CA LYS A 373 0.44 -11.50 11.73
C LYS A 373 -0.05 -11.10 10.34
N ILE A 374 0.74 -10.34 9.61
CA ILE A 374 0.38 -9.88 8.27
C ILE A 374 1.19 -10.68 7.25
N LEU A 375 0.50 -11.48 6.41
CA LEU A 375 1.07 -12.31 5.34
C LEU A 375 0.38 -11.99 4.01
N LEU A 376 1.12 -11.53 3.00
CA LEU A 376 0.61 -11.38 1.63
C LEU A 376 1.58 -12.07 0.65
N ARG A 377 1.08 -13.05 -0.12
CA ARG A 377 1.84 -13.75 -1.16
C ARG A 377 1.34 -13.32 -2.53
N GLU A 378 2.14 -12.56 -3.29
CA GLU A 378 2.01 -12.34 -4.74
C GLU A 378 0.57 -12.45 -5.30
N THR A 379 -0.35 -11.59 -4.82
CA THR A 379 -1.79 -11.67 -5.14
C THR A 379 -2.06 -11.22 -6.58
N ALA A 380 -2.86 -12.00 -7.32
CA ALA A 380 -3.15 -11.78 -8.75
C ALA A 380 -4.62 -11.42 -9.04
N SER A 381 -5.56 -11.74 -8.14
CA SER A 381 -6.95 -11.27 -8.17
C SER A 381 -7.49 -11.11 -6.74
N SER A 382 -8.50 -10.27 -6.54
CA SER A 382 -9.21 -10.17 -5.26
C SER A 382 -10.69 -9.90 -5.48
N SER A 383 -11.52 -10.43 -4.59
CA SER A 383 -12.96 -10.18 -4.54
C SER A 383 -13.38 -9.81 -3.11
N ALA A 384 -14.35 -8.90 -2.98
CA ALA A 384 -14.92 -8.51 -1.70
C ALA A 384 -16.42 -8.82 -1.72
N ALA A 385 -16.91 -9.59 -0.76
CA ALA A 385 -18.33 -9.91 -0.63
C ALA A 385 -18.65 -10.47 0.77
N ASP A 386 -19.92 -10.50 1.13
CA ASP A 386 -20.38 -11.12 2.38
C ASP A 386 -20.47 -12.65 2.23
N PHE A 387 -19.32 -13.32 2.12
CA PHE A 387 -19.24 -14.78 1.93
C PHE A 387 -19.81 -15.59 3.10
N TYR A 388 -20.07 -14.96 4.25
CA TYR A 388 -20.54 -15.61 5.48
C TYR A 388 -21.94 -15.16 5.90
N ASP A 389 -22.64 -14.39 5.07
CA ASP A 389 -23.99 -13.85 5.30
C ASP A 389 -24.15 -13.23 6.70
N GLU A 390 -23.17 -12.42 7.11
CA GLU A 390 -23.11 -11.83 8.45
C GLU A 390 -23.32 -10.31 8.47
N GLY A 391 -23.70 -9.74 7.33
CA GLY A 391 -23.84 -8.31 7.10
C GLY A 391 -22.52 -7.56 6.98
N ARG A 392 -21.40 -8.28 6.79
CA ARG A 392 -20.05 -7.69 6.70
C ARG A 392 -19.26 -8.28 5.54
N ALA A 393 -18.64 -7.42 4.74
CA ALA A 393 -17.79 -7.86 3.65
C ALA A 393 -16.54 -8.59 4.17
N SER A 394 -16.27 -9.74 3.58
CA SER A 394 -15.03 -10.49 3.67
C SER A 394 -14.20 -10.30 2.40
N LEU A 395 -12.90 -10.57 2.47
CA LEU A 395 -11.99 -10.46 1.33
C LEU A 395 -11.48 -11.83 0.91
N ALA A 396 -11.55 -12.13 -0.37
CA ALA A 396 -10.93 -13.30 -0.99
C ALA A 396 -9.76 -12.85 -1.88
N TRP A 397 -8.54 -13.28 -1.55
CA TRP A 397 -7.34 -13.08 -2.37
C TRP A 397 -7.00 -14.35 -3.13
N VAL A 398 -6.77 -14.19 -4.41
CA VAL A 398 -6.31 -15.25 -5.31
C VAL A 398 -4.82 -15.05 -5.55
N ASP A 399 -4.03 -16.08 -5.25
CA ASP A 399 -2.59 -16.10 -5.41
C ASP A 399 -2.09 -17.35 -6.16
N ASN A 400 -0.77 -17.51 -6.24
CA ASN A 400 -0.10 -18.61 -6.94
C ASN A 400 -0.35 -20.02 -6.34
N GLY A 401 -1.01 -20.14 -5.19
CA GLY A 401 -1.31 -21.42 -4.55
C GLY A 401 -2.79 -21.65 -4.23
N GLY A 402 -3.70 -20.74 -4.60
CA GLY A 402 -5.13 -20.86 -4.28
C GLY A 402 -5.79 -19.56 -3.81
N VAL A 403 -6.81 -19.72 -2.97
CA VAL A 403 -7.64 -18.62 -2.45
C VAL A 403 -7.51 -18.52 -0.94
N LEU A 404 -7.08 -17.37 -0.44
CA LEU A 404 -7.18 -17.01 0.98
C LEU A 404 -8.44 -16.16 1.17
N VAL A 405 -9.28 -16.50 2.13
CA VAL A 405 -10.45 -15.72 2.54
C VAL A 405 -10.18 -15.19 3.94
N THR A 406 -10.39 -13.90 4.17
CA THR A 406 -10.25 -13.26 5.49
C THR A 406 -11.57 -12.60 5.85
N ARG A 407 -11.97 -12.88 7.07
CA ARG A 407 -13.18 -12.38 7.72
C ARG A 407 -12.79 -11.32 8.74
N PHE A 408 -13.66 -10.32 8.92
CA PHE A 408 -13.44 -9.19 9.83
C PHE A 408 -14.51 -9.15 10.93
N ASN A 409 -14.14 -8.71 12.13
CA ASN A 409 -15.09 -8.44 13.23
C ASN A 409 -15.64 -7.01 13.17
N ASP A 410 -16.50 -6.66 14.13
CA ASP A 410 -17.12 -5.32 14.23
C ASP A 410 -16.12 -4.18 14.46
N ARG A 411 -14.91 -4.49 14.92
CA ARG A 411 -13.80 -3.53 15.10
C ARG A 411 -12.90 -3.45 13.87
N ARG A 412 -13.26 -4.11 12.76
CA ARG A 412 -12.46 -4.24 11.53
C ARG A 412 -11.13 -4.98 11.73
N GLU A 413 -11.03 -5.77 12.79
CA GLU A 413 -9.89 -6.66 13.02
C GLU A 413 -10.15 -8.00 12.31
N ILE A 414 -9.09 -8.69 11.91
CA ILE A 414 -9.20 -10.03 11.33
C ILE A 414 -9.78 -10.98 12.38
N SER A 415 -10.97 -11.51 12.12
CA SER A 415 -11.67 -12.45 13.00
C SER A 415 -11.43 -13.92 12.64
N GLY A 416 -11.00 -14.18 11.40
CA GLY A 416 -10.65 -15.50 10.93
C GLY A 416 -10.14 -15.51 9.49
N THR A 417 -9.46 -16.58 9.12
CA THR A 417 -8.99 -16.81 7.75
C THR A 417 -9.24 -18.26 7.31
N ALA A 418 -9.63 -18.48 6.06
CA ALA A 418 -9.80 -19.80 5.46
C ALA A 418 -8.98 -19.90 4.17
N ARG A 419 -8.29 -21.04 3.96
CA ARG A 419 -7.45 -21.28 2.78
C ARG A 419 -8.02 -22.42 1.93
N PHE A 420 -8.13 -22.17 0.63
CA PHE A 420 -8.55 -23.15 -0.36
C PHE A 420 -7.45 -23.34 -1.40
N ASP A 421 -6.78 -24.49 -1.35
CA ASP A 421 -5.67 -24.78 -2.25
C ASP A 421 -6.18 -25.09 -3.66
N LEU A 422 -5.50 -24.50 -4.66
CA LEU A 422 -5.75 -24.77 -6.07
C LEU A 422 -4.49 -25.37 -6.70
N PRO A 423 -4.61 -26.31 -7.66
CA PRO A 423 -3.45 -26.88 -8.35
C PRO A 423 -2.84 -25.93 -9.42
N PHE A 424 -3.25 -24.67 -9.43
CA PHE A 424 -2.80 -23.63 -10.35
C PHE A 424 -2.86 -22.25 -9.67
N GLY A 425 -2.05 -21.30 -10.14
CA GLY A 425 -2.16 -19.90 -9.76
C GLY A 425 -3.31 -19.22 -10.49
N GLY A 426 -4.21 -18.58 -9.74
CA GLY A 426 -5.35 -17.87 -10.33
C GLY A 426 -4.94 -16.47 -10.84
N THR A 427 -5.61 -16.01 -11.88
CA THR A 427 -5.35 -14.72 -12.55
C THR A 427 -6.56 -13.80 -12.60
N THR A 428 -7.75 -14.34 -12.37
CA THR A 428 -9.02 -13.60 -12.41
C THR A 428 -10.03 -14.29 -11.51
N SER A 429 -10.94 -13.51 -10.91
CA SER A 429 -12.02 -14.02 -10.10
C SER A 429 -13.32 -13.24 -10.29
N THR A 430 -14.44 -13.88 -9.97
CA THR A 430 -15.78 -13.26 -9.92
C THR A 430 -16.63 -13.96 -8.88
N VAL A 431 -17.60 -13.26 -8.34
CA VAL A 431 -18.49 -13.72 -7.25
C VAL A 431 -19.94 -13.61 -7.71
N ALA A 432 -20.73 -14.64 -7.47
CA ALA A 432 -22.18 -14.67 -7.66
C ALA A 432 -22.78 -15.89 -6.95
N ASP A 433 -24.06 -15.85 -6.60
CA ASP A 433 -24.82 -17.05 -6.22
C ASP A 433 -25.18 -17.83 -7.50
N LEU A 434 -24.37 -18.84 -7.85
CA LEU A 434 -24.45 -19.58 -9.13
C LEU A 434 -25.54 -20.65 -9.12
N ASN A 435 -25.91 -21.14 -7.94
CA ASN A 435 -26.87 -22.23 -7.75
C ASN A 435 -28.21 -21.77 -7.13
N HIS A 436 -28.33 -20.48 -6.81
CA HIS A 436 -29.50 -19.85 -6.18
C HIS A 436 -29.82 -20.41 -4.80
N ASP A 437 -28.80 -20.77 -4.01
CA ASP A 437 -28.97 -21.27 -2.64
C ASP A 437 -28.88 -20.17 -1.56
N GLY A 438 -28.61 -18.92 -1.98
CA GLY A 438 -28.47 -17.77 -1.12
C GLY A 438 -27.04 -17.52 -0.63
N TRP A 439 -26.09 -18.43 -0.84
CA TRP A 439 -24.69 -18.18 -0.52
C TRP A 439 -23.95 -17.67 -1.76
N LEU A 440 -23.02 -16.74 -1.56
CA LEU A 440 -22.19 -16.23 -2.67
C LEU A 440 -21.09 -17.24 -2.99
N ASP A 441 -21.00 -17.64 -4.26
CA ASP A 441 -19.95 -18.53 -4.76
C ASP A 441 -18.80 -17.73 -5.37
N LEU A 442 -17.62 -18.35 -5.46
CA LEU A 442 -16.42 -17.77 -6.05
C LEU A 442 -15.94 -18.60 -7.25
N VAL A 443 -15.70 -17.93 -8.37
CA VAL A 443 -15.10 -18.53 -9.56
C VAL A 443 -13.70 -17.96 -9.75
N VAL A 444 -12.72 -18.84 -9.99
CA VAL A 444 -11.31 -18.48 -10.18
C VAL A 444 -10.78 -19.07 -11.48
N GLY A 445 -10.29 -18.21 -12.39
CA GLY A 445 -9.65 -18.61 -13.64
C GLY A 445 -8.13 -18.54 -13.56
N GLY A 446 -7.42 -19.35 -14.35
CA GLY A 446 -5.95 -19.38 -14.40
C GLY A 446 -5.37 -19.59 -15.82
N LEU A 447 -4.08 -19.30 -15.95
CA LEU A 447 -3.33 -19.36 -17.21
C LEU A 447 -2.53 -20.67 -17.41
N THR A 448 -2.53 -21.59 -16.44
CA THR A 448 -1.71 -22.82 -16.48
C THR A 448 -2.17 -23.78 -17.59
N GLY A 449 -1.23 -24.36 -18.33
CA GLY A 449 -1.53 -25.34 -19.39
C GLY A 449 -2.42 -24.75 -20.50
N GLU A 450 -3.47 -25.49 -20.88
CA GLU A 450 -4.54 -25.03 -21.79
C GLU A 450 -5.57 -24.12 -21.07
N GLY A 451 -5.30 -23.71 -19.84
CA GLY A 451 -6.21 -22.95 -18.97
C GLY A 451 -6.87 -23.83 -17.91
N ALA A 452 -7.11 -23.24 -16.73
CA ALA A 452 -7.73 -23.91 -15.60
C ALA A 452 -8.79 -23.00 -14.98
N LEU A 453 -9.81 -23.61 -14.39
CA LEU A 453 -10.92 -22.93 -13.75
C LEU A 453 -11.32 -23.69 -12.49
N ALA A 454 -11.63 -22.96 -11.41
CA ALA A 454 -12.17 -23.49 -10.18
C ALA A 454 -13.47 -22.77 -9.82
N VAL A 455 -14.47 -23.53 -9.36
CA VAL A 455 -15.71 -23.01 -8.76
C VAL A 455 -15.74 -23.45 -7.30
N LEU A 456 -15.87 -22.50 -6.39
CA LEU A 456 -16.01 -22.71 -4.96
C LEU A 456 -17.43 -22.27 -4.58
N LEU A 457 -18.32 -23.24 -4.32
CA LEU A 457 -19.68 -22.91 -3.89
C LEU A 457 -19.70 -22.44 -2.44
N GLY A 458 -20.48 -21.41 -2.15
CA GLY A 458 -20.64 -20.81 -0.83
C GLY A 458 -21.37 -21.74 0.14
N ASN A 459 -21.14 -21.57 1.44
CA ASN A 459 -21.92 -22.19 2.51
C ASN A 459 -21.68 -21.47 3.85
N GLU A 460 -22.32 -21.93 4.93
CA GLU A 460 -22.16 -21.39 6.29
C GLU A 460 -20.71 -21.31 6.81
N SER A 461 -19.80 -22.12 6.25
CA SER A 461 -18.37 -22.16 6.58
C SER A 461 -17.49 -21.36 5.62
N GLY A 462 -18.09 -20.61 4.69
CA GLY A 462 -17.42 -19.83 3.64
C GLY A 462 -17.57 -20.51 2.29
N PHE A 463 -16.84 -21.61 2.05
CA PHE A 463 -16.91 -22.34 0.78
C PHE A 463 -16.79 -23.86 0.91
N GLU A 464 -17.36 -24.59 -0.04
CA GLU A 464 -17.12 -26.00 -0.30
C GLU A 464 -15.71 -26.25 -0.88
N LYS A 465 -15.36 -27.54 -1.06
CA LYS A 465 -14.13 -27.90 -1.78
C LYS A 465 -14.20 -27.45 -3.24
N PRO A 466 -13.11 -26.88 -3.81
CA PRO A 466 -13.12 -26.39 -5.18
C PRO A 466 -13.45 -27.48 -6.22
N ARG A 467 -14.39 -27.18 -7.12
CA ARG A 467 -14.67 -27.97 -8.32
C ARG A 467 -13.79 -27.47 -9.47
N LEU A 468 -13.00 -28.36 -10.05
CA LEU A 468 -12.00 -28.01 -11.07
C LEU A 468 -12.49 -28.33 -12.48
N TYR A 469 -12.20 -27.43 -13.42
CA TYR A 469 -12.57 -27.54 -14.82
C TYR A 469 -11.40 -27.15 -15.74
N GLU A 470 -11.41 -27.72 -16.95
CA GLU A 470 -10.47 -27.43 -18.02
C GLU A 470 -11.21 -26.77 -19.19
N PRO A 471 -11.26 -25.42 -19.26
CA PRO A 471 -12.02 -24.72 -20.30
C PRO A 471 -11.41 -24.84 -21.70
N GLY A 472 -10.18 -25.36 -21.82
CA GLY A 472 -9.45 -25.41 -23.10
C GLY A 472 -9.05 -24.04 -23.64
N MET A 473 -9.04 -23.02 -22.77
CA MET A 473 -8.49 -21.69 -23.04
C MET A 473 -7.88 -21.07 -21.78
N GLN A 474 -6.72 -20.44 -21.91
CA GLN A 474 -6.08 -19.69 -20.84
C GLN A 474 -6.90 -18.44 -20.47
N LEU A 475 -7.32 -18.34 -19.21
CA LEU A 475 -8.29 -17.34 -18.76
C LEU A 475 -7.64 -16.04 -18.27
N LEU A 476 -8.15 -14.93 -18.79
CA LEU A 476 -7.78 -13.56 -18.41
C LEU A 476 -8.96 -12.80 -17.79
N SER A 477 -10.20 -13.20 -18.11
CA SER A 477 -11.42 -12.64 -17.54
C SER A 477 -12.44 -13.72 -17.26
N VAL A 478 -13.10 -13.60 -16.11
CA VAL A 478 -14.34 -14.30 -15.78
C VAL A 478 -15.41 -13.29 -15.37
N CYS A 479 -16.64 -13.50 -15.81
CA CYS A 479 -17.82 -12.78 -15.31
C CYS A 479 -19.07 -13.65 -15.45
N VAL A 480 -20.10 -13.33 -14.67
CA VAL A 480 -21.37 -14.07 -14.63
C VAL A 480 -22.49 -13.14 -15.07
N ALA A 481 -23.43 -13.63 -15.87
CA ALA A 481 -24.58 -12.86 -16.31
C ALA A 481 -25.80 -13.74 -16.60
N ASP A 482 -27.01 -13.19 -16.43
CA ASP A 482 -28.24 -13.74 -16.99
C ASP A 482 -28.55 -12.99 -18.29
N LEU A 483 -27.99 -13.45 -19.41
CA LEU A 483 -28.18 -12.78 -20.70
C LEU A 483 -29.64 -12.91 -21.19
N GLY A 484 -30.39 -13.89 -20.69
CA GLY A 484 -31.77 -14.14 -21.10
C GLY A 484 -32.84 -13.49 -20.22
N GLN A 485 -32.46 -12.88 -19.09
CA GLN A 485 -33.38 -12.52 -18.00
C GLN A 485 -34.32 -13.69 -17.60
N THR A 486 -33.78 -14.91 -17.55
CA THR A 486 -34.57 -16.12 -17.23
C THR A 486 -34.39 -16.60 -15.79
N GLY A 487 -33.52 -15.96 -15.03
CA GLY A 487 -33.01 -16.46 -13.75
C GLY A 487 -32.01 -17.61 -13.93
N LYS A 488 -31.43 -17.78 -15.12
CA LYS A 488 -30.38 -18.79 -15.37
C LYS A 488 -29.09 -18.09 -15.71
N LEU A 489 -28.12 -18.24 -14.84
CA LEU A 489 -26.82 -17.61 -15.01
C LEU A 489 -25.98 -18.37 -16.04
N GLU A 490 -25.13 -17.63 -16.73
CA GLU A 490 -24.07 -18.15 -17.56
C GLU A 490 -22.72 -17.56 -17.16
N LEU A 491 -21.68 -18.39 -17.26
CA LEU A 491 -20.31 -17.97 -17.04
C LEU A 491 -19.69 -17.55 -18.37
N LEU A 492 -19.19 -16.32 -18.43
CA LEU A 492 -18.46 -15.79 -19.57
C LEU A 492 -16.95 -15.83 -19.27
N LEU A 493 -16.20 -16.43 -20.19
CA LEU A 493 -14.77 -16.72 -20.08
C LEU A 493 -14.01 -16.00 -21.19
N GLY A 494 -13.22 -15.00 -20.84
CA GLY A 494 -12.36 -14.25 -21.77
C GLY A 494 -10.91 -14.69 -21.63
N GLY A 495 -10.18 -14.81 -22.74
CA GLY A 495 -8.82 -15.29 -22.68
C GLY A 495 -8.09 -15.32 -24.01
N ARG A 496 -7.07 -16.19 -24.08
CA ARG A 496 -6.28 -16.35 -25.31
C ARG A 496 -7.04 -17.17 -26.33
N GLY A 497 -7.22 -16.62 -27.53
CA GLY A 497 -7.94 -17.28 -28.62
C GLY A 497 -9.42 -16.88 -28.73
N GLY A 498 -9.88 -15.91 -27.92
CA GLY A 498 -11.23 -15.37 -27.96
C GLY A 498 -11.95 -15.47 -26.61
N TRP A 499 -13.25 -15.78 -26.63
CA TRP A 499 -14.06 -15.90 -25.42
C TRP A 499 -15.20 -16.92 -25.56
N LEU A 500 -15.67 -17.45 -24.44
CA LEU A 500 -16.70 -18.50 -24.33
C LEU A 500 -17.84 -18.06 -23.39
N ARG A 501 -19.05 -18.54 -23.64
CA ARG A 501 -20.22 -18.54 -22.76
C ARG A 501 -20.55 -19.98 -22.40
N CYS A 502 -20.49 -20.30 -21.11
CA CYS A 502 -20.76 -21.62 -20.56
C CYS A 502 -22.02 -21.58 -19.68
N PRO A 503 -23.07 -22.39 -19.98
CA PRO A 503 -24.23 -22.47 -19.12
C PRO A 503 -23.90 -23.00 -17.72
N ILE A 504 -24.53 -22.42 -16.70
CA ILE A 504 -24.48 -22.92 -15.31
C ILE A 504 -25.75 -23.74 -15.05
N LEU A 505 -25.59 -24.93 -14.48
CA LEU A 505 -26.68 -25.81 -14.06
C LEU A 505 -27.19 -25.43 -12.67
N ALA A 506 -28.36 -25.93 -12.29
CA ALA A 506 -29.02 -25.57 -11.02
C ALA A 506 -28.23 -25.95 -9.75
N ASP A 507 -27.22 -26.82 -9.85
CA ASP A 507 -26.34 -27.22 -8.76
C ASP A 507 -24.98 -26.47 -8.77
N GLY A 508 -24.88 -25.39 -9.56
CA GLY A 508 -23.65 -24.61 -9.78
C GLY A 508 -22.64 -25.28 -10.72
N THR A 509 -22.95 -26.44 -11.30
CA THR A 509 -22.04 -27.14 -12.22
C THR A 509 -22.03 -26.48 -13.61
N LEU A 510 -20.84 -26.38 -14.22
CA LEU A 510 -20.66 -25.82 -15.57
C LEU A 510 -20.89 -26.85 -16.69
N ASP A 511 -21.75 -26.55 -17.67
CA ASP A 511 -22.04 -27.42 -18.83
C ASP A 511 -21.19 -27.06 -20.05
N PHE A 512 -19.92 -27.48 -20.04
CA PHE A 512 -19.02 -27.30 -21.18
C PHE A 512 -19.46 -28.05 -22.47
N GLY A 513 -20.43 -28.96 -22.38
CA GLY A 513 -21.02 -29.63 -23.55
C GLY A 513 -21.90 -28.70 -24.41
N LYS A 514 -22.32 -27.56 -23.86
CA LYS A 514 -23.17 -26.56 -24.53
C LYS A 514 -22.53 -25.18 -24.65
N VAL A 515 -21.21 -25.12 -24.56
CA VAL A 515 -20.47 -23.87 -24.68
C VAL A 515 -20.63 -23.25 -26.07
N GLN A 516 -20.79 -21.94 -26.12
CA GLN A 516 -20.75 -21.14 -27.35
C GLN A 516 -19.63 -20.11 -27.20
N GLY A 517 -19.09 -19.56 -28.30
CA GLY A 517 -18.10 -18.51 -28.16
C GLY A 517 -17.47 -18.08 -29.47
N VAL A 518 -16.68 -17.02 -29.38
CA VAL A 518 -15.92 -16.48 -30.51
C VAL A 518 -14.51 -17.01 -30.42
N LYS A 519 -14.09 -17.73 -31.47
CA LYS A 519 -12.69 -18.13 -31.65
C LYS A 519 -12.01 -17.16 -32.61
N GLY A 520 -10.84 -16.68 -32.23
CA GLY A 520 -10.12 -15.70 -33.03
C GLY A 520 -8.63 -15.67 -32.74
N ASP A 521 -7.91 -14.99 -33.63
CA ASP A 521 -6.48 -14.73 -33.49
C ASP A 521 -6.23 -13.50 -32.59
N PHE A 522 -6.86 -13.45 -31.41
CA PHE A 522 -6.72 -12.33 -30.47
C PHE A 522 -6.87 -12.79 -29.01
N GLN A 523 -6.57 -11.88 -28.09
CA GLN A 523 -6.74 -12.08 -26.65
C GLN A 523 -7.84 -11.14 -26.13
N VAL A 524 -8.75 -11.69 -25.33
CA VAL A 524 -9.76 -10.91 -24.59
C VAL A 524 -9.27 -10.74 -23.16
N GLN A 525 -8.90 -9.51 -22.78
CA GLN A 525 -8.37 -9.21 -21.43
C GLN A 525 -9.48 -9.00 -20.40
N ARG A 526 -10.60 -8.41 -20.83
CA ARG A 526 -11.75 -8.16 -19.98
C ARG A 526 -13.04 -8.39 -20.75
N LEU A 527 -14.00 -9.03 -20.08
CA LEU A 527 -15.40 -9.07 -20.47
C LEU A 527 -16.21 -8.27 -19.46
N SER A 528 -17.09 -7.41 -19.97
CA SER A 528 -18.04 -6.65 -19.18
C SER A 528 -19.43 -6.85 -19.76
N VAL A 529 -20.45 -6.72 -18.92
CA VAL A 529 -21.83 -6.97 -19.31
C VAL A 529 -22.68 -5.80 -18.83
N ALA A 530 -23.58 -5.29 -19.67
CA ALA A 530 -24.50 -4.19 -19.34
C ALA A 530 -25.61 -4.07 -20.40
N ASP A 531 -26.79 -3.61 -20.00
CA ASP A 531 -27.88 -3.24 -20.93
C ASP A 531 -27.57 -1.87 -21.57
N LEU A 532 -26.86 -1.87 -22.70
CA LEU A 532 -26.34 -0.65 -23.33
C LEU A 532 -27.40 0.11 -24.11
N ASN A 533 -28.45 -0.58 -24.55
CA ASN A 533 -29.52 -0.01 -25.37
C ASN A 533 -30.86 0.13 -24.62
N ASN A 534 -30.86 -0.16 -23.31
CA ASN A 534 -31.99 -0.05 -22.40
C ASN A 534 -33.22 -0.86 -22.88
N ASP A 535 -32.99 -2.04 -23.45
CA ASP A 535 -34.05 -2.95 -23.88
C ASP A 535 -34.37 -4.06 -22.86
N GLY A 536 -33.66 -4.04 -21.73
CA GLY A 536 -33.73 -5.01 -20.66
C GLY A 536 -32.72 -6.14 -20.80
N PHE A 537 -32.12 -6.38 -21.96
CA PHE A 537 -31.24 -7.53 -22.14
C PHE A 537 -29.78 -7.09 -22.24
N PRO A 538 -28.91 -7.61 -21.37
CA PRO A 538 -27.56 -7.10 -21.28
C PRO A 538 -26.71 -7.59 -22.46
N GLU A 539 -25.88 -6.69 -22.98
CA GLU A 539 -24.85 -6.91 -23.98
C GLU A 539 -23.52 -7.36 -23.39
N VAL A 540 -22.65 -7.96 -24.22
CA VAL A 540 -21.30 -8.36 -23.85
C VAL A 540 -20.27 -7.45 -24.52
N ILE A 541 -19.42 -6.80 -23.71
CA ILE A 541 -18.33 -5.93 -24.15
C ILE A 541 -17.01 -6.68 -23.96
N ALA A 542 -16.22 -6.78 -25.03
CA ALA A 542 -14.94 -7.51 -25.03
C ALA A 542 -13.76 -6.57 -25.33
N ALA A 543 -12.88 -6.37 -24.33
CA ALA A 543 -11.62 -5.65 -24.46
C ALA A 543 -10.58 -6.53 -25.16
N GLN A 544 -10.24 -6.19 -26.40
CA GLN A 544 -9.33 -6.99 -27.22
C GLN A 544 -7.93 -6.37 -27.26
N TYR A 545 -6.92 -7.17 -26.89
CA TYR A 545 -5.58 -6.64 -26.61
C TYR A 545 -4.57 -6.75 -27.76
N ARG A 546 -4.45 -7.93 -28.38
CA ARG A 546 -3.49 -8.09 -29.49
C ARG A 546 -3.85 -9.23 -30.40
N LYS A 547 -3.47 -9.10 -31.66
CA LYS A 547 -3.46 -10.18 -32.63
C LYS A 547 -2.30 -11.13 -32.33
N MET A 548 -2.57 -12.41 -32.09
CA MET A 548 -1.54 -13.32 -31.57
C MET A 548 -0.50 -13.69 -32.64
N SER A 549 -0.93 -13.92 -33.88
CA SER A 549 -0.02 -14.31 -34.97
C SER A 549 0.96 -13.21 -35.39
N THR A 550 0.52 -11.95 -35.39
CA THR A 550 1.32 -10.81 -35.89
C THR A 550 1.87 -9.92 -34.79
N ARG A 551 1.41 -10.10 -33.53
CA ARG A 551 1.73 -9.24 -32.38
C ARG A 551 1.34 -7.76 -32.56
N ARG A 552 0.35 -7.47 -33.41
CA ARG A 552 -0.24 -6.12 -33.53
C ARG A 552 -1.21 -5.85 -32.40
N ASN A 553 -1.16 -4.65 -31.83
CA ASN A 553 -2.00 -4.23 -30.70
C ASN A 553 -3.12 -3.26 -31.13
N ALA A 554 -2.97 -2.55 -32.26
CA ALA A 554 -4.05 -1.73 -32.82
C ALA A 554 -5.12 -2.64 -33.47
N ILE A 555 -5.98 -3.20 -32.63
CA ILE A 555 -7.13 -4.02 -33.00
C ILE A 555 -8.39 -3.50 -32.34
N ASP A 556 -9.53 -3.74 -32.97
CA ASP A 556 -10.82 -3.31 -32.46
C ASP A 556 -11.23 -4.18 -31.25
N SER A 557 -11.75 -3.54 -30.22
CA SER A 557 -12.58 -4.17 -29.19
C SER A 557 -14.01 -4.33 -29.74
N ALA A 558 -14.87 -5.09 -29.06
CA ALA A 558 -16.20 -5.41 -29.61
C ALA A 558 -17.32 -5.32 -28.58
N ILE A 559 -18.49 -4.91 -29.04
CA ILE A 559 -19.79 -5.05 -28.35
C ILE A 559 -20.59 -6.12 -29.08
N TYR A 560 -21.01 -7.17 -28.39
CA TYR A 560 -21.90 -8.22 -28.88
C TYR A 560 -23.32 -7.95 -28.40
N TRP A 561 -24.22 -7.74 -29.35
CA TRP A 561 -25.56 -7.24 -29.09
C TRP A 561 -26.54 -8.32 -28.62
N ASN A 562 -27.39 -7.98 -27.65
CA ASN A 562 -28.45 -8.84 -27.14
C ASN A 562 -29.83 -8.23 -27.39
N ARG A 563 -30.14 -7.97 -28.64
CA ARG A 563 -31.33 -7.20 -28.99
C ARG A 563 -32.61 -7.93 -28.62
N LYS A 564 -33.31 -7.43 -27.60
CA LYS A 564 -34.59 -7.92 -27.10
C LYS A 564 -34.53 -9.42 -26.77
N GLY A 565 -33.43 -9.84 -26.13
CA GLY A 565 -33.20 -11.21 -25.68
C GLY A 565 -32.73 -12.18 -26.78
N LYS A 566 -32.33 -11.66 -27.94
CA LYS A 566 -31.81 -12.46 -29.07
C LYS A 566 -30.31 -12.31 -29.20
N PHE A 567 -29.59 -12.75 -28.16
CA PHE A 567 -28.13 -12.76 -28.18
C PHE A 567 -27.58 -13.56 -29.37
N SER A 568 -26.67 -12.94 -30.14
CA SER A 568 -25.96 -13.58 -31.24
C SER A 568 -24.49 -13.18 -31.24
N LEU A 569 -23.61 -14.17 -31.43
CA LEU A 569 -22.17 -13.93 -31.60
C LEU A 569 -21.82 -13.26 -32.94
N GLU A 570 -22.76 -13.22 -33.89
CA GLU A 570 -22.61 -12.60 -35.20
C GLU A 570 -23.10 -11.15 -35.25
N ASP A 571 -23.96 -10.73 -34.31
CA ASP A 571 -24.41 -9.34 -34.18
C ASP A 571 -23.45 -8.59 -33.25
N TYR A 572 -22.39 -8.02 -33.81
CA TYR A 572 -21.40 -7.27 -33.05
C TYR A 572 -20.97 -5.98 -33.75
N SER A 573 -20.51 -5.02 -32.96
CA SER A 573 -19.91 -3.77 -33.43
C SER A 573 -18.47 -3.68 -32.97
N GLY A 574 -17.55 -3.38 -33.91
CA GLY A 574 -16.14 -3.14 -33.61
C GLY A 574 -15.88 -1.68 -33.23
N LEU A 575 -15.14 -1.47 -32.15
CA LEU A 575 -14.70 -0.16 -31.67
C LEU A 575 -13.16 -0.10 -31.71
N PRO A 576 -12.56 0.86 -32.42
CA PRO A 576 -11.10 0.94 -32.52
C PRO A 576 -10.42 1.09 -31.16
N THR A 577 -9.48 0.20 -30.83
CA THR A 577 -8.71 0.28 -29.60
C THR A 577 -7.21 0.05 -29.84
N PHE A 578 -6.39 0.35 -28.83
CA PHE A 578 -4.95 0.18 -28.87
C PHE A 578 -4.51 -0.78 -27.77
N GLY A 579 -4.78 -2.05 -28.04
CA GLY A 579 -4.60 -3.15 -27.11
C GLY A 579 -5.33 -2.87 -25.80
N ALA A 580 -6.66 -2.91 -25.86
CA ALA A 580 -7.49 -2.68 -24.70
C ALA A 580 -7.22 -3.77 -23.66
N HIS A 581 -6.84 -3.34 -22.47
CA HIS A 581 -6.56 -4.23 -21.33
C HIS A 581 -7.74 -4.30 -20.36
N TRP A 582 -8.61 -3.28 -20.38
CA TRP A 582 -9.80 -3.21 -19.53
C TRP A 582 -10.95 -2.57 -20.29
N ALA A 583 -12.18 -2.94 -19.90
CA ALA A 583 -13.41 -2.31 -20.34
C ALA A 583 -14.36 -2.13 -19.15
N SER A 584 -14.97 -0.96 -19.03
CA SER A 584 -16.06 -0.70 -18.09
C SER A 584 -17.19 0.03 -18.79
N VAL A 585 -18.35 0.05 -18.15
CA VAL A 585 -19.55 0.68 -18.67
C VAL A 585 -20.18 1.54 -17.57
N ALA A 586 -20.41 2.82 -17.84
CA ALA A 586 -21.02 3.75 -16.89
C ALA A 586 -21.58 4.96 -17.64
N ASP A 587 -22.63 5.59 -17.11
CA ASP A 587 -23.09 6.91 -17.56
C ASP A 587 -22.17 7.96 -16.94
N VAL A 588 -21.16 8.41 -17.70
CA VAL A 588 -20.13 9.29 -17.16
C VAL A 588 -20.34 10.78 -17.43
N ASP A 589 -21.30 11.11 -18.29
CA ASP A 589 -21.71 12.49 -18.53
C ASP A 589 -23.08 12.83 -17.89
N GLY A 590 -23.71 11.87 -17.22
CA GLY A 590 -24.96 12.04 -16.49
C GLY A 590 -26.18 12.19 -17.39
N ASN A 591 -26.10 11.73 -18.65
CA ASN A 591 -27.17 11.88 -19.64
C ASN A 591 -28.22 10.76 -19.58
N GLY A 592 -28.00 9.75 -18.74
CA GLY A 592 -28.88 8.59 -18.54
C GLY A 592 -28.61 7.42 -19.49
N ASN A 593 -27.65 7.53 -20.40
CA ASN A 593 -27.19 6.45 -21.26
C ASN A 593 -25.79 6.00 -20.83
N LEU A 594 -25.53 4.71 -20.94
CA LEU A 594 -24.23 4.16 -20.57
C LEU A 594 -23.18 4.46 -21.64
N ASP A 595 -21.94 4.74 -21.23
CA ASP A 595 -20.77 4.91 -22.08
C ASP A 595 -19.84 3.70 -21.98
N ALA A 596 -19.19 3.33 -23.08
CA ALA A 596 -18.22 2.24 -23.11
C ALA A 596 -16.78 2.78 -23.00
N ILE A 597 -16.05 2.37 -21.96
CA ILE A 597 -14.75 2.94 -21.60
C ILE A 597 -13.69 1.87 -21.73
N PHE A 598 -12.55 2.20 -22.35
CA PHE A 598 -11.44 1.26 -22.61
C PHE A 598 -10.09 1.84 -22.17
N SER A 599 -9.38 1.08 -21.33
CA SER A 599 -7.97 1.34 -21.03
C SER A 599 -7.09 0.71 -22.10
N ASN A 600 -6.37 1.56 -22.81
CA ASN A 600 -5.49 1.14 -23.90
C ASN A 600 -4.05 1.01 -23.41
N TYR A 601 -3.52 -0.21 -23.45
CA TYR A 601 -2.23 -0.54 -22.86
C TYR A 601 -1.07 -0.42 -23.84
N HIS A 602 -1.23 -0.80 -25.11
CA HIS A 602 -0.14 -0.79 -26.09
C HIS A 602 -0.55 -0.21 -27.44
N GLY A 603 0.07 0.92 -27.80
CA GLY A 603 0.09 1.41 -29.18
C GLY A 603 1.13 0.69 -30.03
N GLU A 604 1.04 0.83 -31.35
CA GLU A 604 2.03 0.26 -32.28
C GLU A 604 3.39 0.97 -32.20
N THR A 605 3.38 2.28 -31.97
CA THR A 605 4.55 3.16 -32.05
C THR A 605 4.76 4.07 -30.84
N THR A 606 3.81 4.09 -29.89
CA THR A 606 3.81 4.97 -28.72
C THR A 606 3.26 4.27 -27.47
N ARG A 607 3.72 4.72 -26.30
CA ARG A 607 3.18 4.38 -24.97
C ARG A 607 2.35 5.52 -24.37
N VAL A 608 2.26 6.66 -25.04
CA VAL A 608 1.25 7.69 -24.74
C VAL A 608 -0.02 7.28 -25.48
N VAL A 609 -0.80 6.43 -24.83
CA VAL A 609 -2.03 5.86 -25.38
C VAL A 609 -3.18 6.29 -24.48
N PRO A 610 -4.11 7.13 -24.96
CA PRO A 610 -5.17 7.68 -24.14
C PRO A 610 -6.24 6.64 -23.80
N LEU A 611 -6.98 6.95 -22.74
CA LEU A 611 -8.21 6.26 -22.37
C LEU A 611 -9.26 6.62 -23.41
N PHE A 612 -10.02 5.63 -23.88
CA PHE A 612 -11.08 5.82 -24.85
C PHE A 612 -12.44 5.73 -24.16
N ILE A 613 -13.30 6.71 -24.42
CA ILE A 613 -14.70 6.73 -23.97
C ILE A 613 -15.57 6.84 -25.21
N TYR A 614 -16.44 5.86 -25.40
CA TYR A 614 -17.41 5.81 -26.48
C TYR A 614 -18.81 6.06 -25.93
N PRO A 615 -19.33 7.29 -26.06
CA PRO A 615 -20.73 7.55 -25.78
C PRO A 615 -21.64 6.98 -26.88
N PRO A 616 -22.88 6.60 -26.56
CA PRO A 616 -23.87 6.21 -27.54
C PRO A 616 -24.35 7.44 -28.29
N ASN A 617 -24.60 7.31 -29.59
CA ASN A 617 -25.30 8.35 -30.32
C ASN A 617 -26.81 8.31 -30.05
N ALA A 618 -27.55 9.25 -30.64
CA ALA A 618 -29.00 9.38 -30.46
C ALA A 618 -29.84 8.13 -30.83
N ASN A 619 -29.27 7.15 -31.54
CA ASN A 619 -29.93 5.88 -31.86
C ASN A 619 -29.53 4.73 -30.92
N GLY A 620 -28.66 4.97 -29.93
CA GLY A 620 -28.10 3.94 -29.04
C GLY A 620 -26.95 3.13 -29.66
N ASP A 621 -26.39 3.57 -30.79
CA ASP A 621 -25.22 2.90 -31.39
C ASP A 621 -23.90 3.55 -30.93
N TYR A 622 -22.83 2.76 -30.85
CA TYR A 622 -21.47 3.22 -30.52
C TYR A 622 -20.62 3.26 -31.79
N ARG A 623 -19.93 4.38 -32.05
CA ARG A 623 -19.19 4.58 -33.30
C ARG A 623 -17.84 5.25 -33.05
N ALA A 624 -16.88 4.95 -33.92
CA ALA A 624 -15.53 5.53 -33.87
C ALA A 624 -15.50 7.07 -33.91
N GLY A 625 -16.47 7.69 -34.57
CA GLY A 625 -16.55 9.15 -34.73
C GLY A 625 -16.98 9.90 -33.47
N ASP A 626 -17.55 9.21 -32.49
CA ASP A 626 -18.08 9.79 -31.25
C ASP A 626 -17.08 9.68 -30.08
N LEU A 627 -15.87 9.17 -30.35
CA LEU A 627 -14.82 8.92 -29.36
C LEU A 627 -14.38 10.19 -28.61
N ILE A 628 -14.45 10.11 -27.28
CA ILE A 628 -13.81 11.04 -26.35
C ILE A 628 -12.52 10.40 -25.84
N THR A 629 -11.45 11.19 -25.74
CA THR A 629 -10.15 10.71 -25.25
C THR A 629 -9.71 11.48 -24.02
N LEU A 630 -9.28 10.75 -22.99
CA LEU A 630 -8.59 11.32 -21.82
C LEU A 630 -7.14 10.88 -21.84
N LEU A 631 -6.23 11.81 -21.55
CA LEU A 631 -4.79 11.53 -21.60
C LEU A 631 -4.42 10.40 -20.63
N SER A 632 -3.82 9.34 -21.14
CA SER A 632 -3.26 8.28 -20.30
C SER A 632 -1.97 7.75 -20.91
N TYR A 633 -1.26 6.96 -20.11
CA TYR A 633 0.05 6.44 -20.43
C TYR A 633 0.03 4.92 -20.33
N SER A 634 -0.41 4.28 -21.42
CA SER A 634 -0.51 2.82 -21.50
C SER A 634 -1.35 2.25 -20.36
N ALA A 635 -2.57 2.75 -20.15
CA ALA A 635 -3.36 2.37 -18.99
C ALA A 635 -3.60 0.85 -18.93
N SER A 636 -3.28 0.23 -17.79
CA SER A 636 -3.48 -1.21 -17.55
C SER A 636 -4.89 -1.53 -17.07
N SER A 637 -5.57 -0.56 -16.48
CA SER A 637 -6.98 -0.65 -16.11
C SER A 637 -7.58 0.73 -15.86
N HIS A 638 -8.86 0.75 -15.53
CA HIS A 638 -9.53 1.89 -14.93
C HIS A 638 -10.60 1.41 -13.94
N MET A 639 -11.11 2.33 -13.13
CA MET A 639 -12.29 2.18 -12.30
C MET A 639 -13.18 3.41 -12.52
N VAL A 640 -14.49 3.19 -12.59
CA VAL A 640 -15.49 4.25 -12.76
C VAL A 640 -16.38 4.24 -11.53
N THR A 641 -16.31 5.28 -10.72
CA THR A 641 -17.08 5.42 -9.49
C THR A 641 -17.15 6.88 -9.10
N ASP A 642 -18.21 7.30 -8.43
CA ASP A 642 -18.27 8.58 -7.73
C ASP A 642 -17.34 8.50 -6.50
N VAL A 643 -16.13 9.06 -6.60
CA VAL A 643 -15.08 8.96 -5.58
C VAL A 643 -15.25 10.03 -4.51
N ASP A 644 -15.70 11.24 -4.88
CA ASP A 644 -15.85 12.37 -3.96
C ASP A 644 -17.29 12.57 -3.42
N GLY A 645 -18.25 11.79 -3.92
CA GLY A 645 -19.64 11.80 -3.47
C GLY A 645 -20.47 12.93 -4.07
N ASP A 646 -20.03 13.54 -5.17
CA ASP A 646 -20.71 14.67 -5.81
C ASP A 646 -21.85 14.26 -6.76
N GLN A 647 -22.10 12.95 -6.90
CA GLN A 647 -23.07 12.30 -7.77
C GLN A 647 -22.72 12.28 -9.26
N PHE A 648 -21.52 12.70 -9.63
CA PHE A 648 -20.96 12.48 -10.96
C PHE A 648 -19.95 11.33 -10.90
N MET A 649 -19.89 10.53 -11.96
CA MET A 649 -18.93 9.44 -12.02
C MET A 649 -17.53 9.99 -12.26
N ASP A 650 -16.56 9.55 -11.47
CA ASP A 650 -15.14 9.80 -11.70
C ASP A 650 -14.50 8.61 -12.40
N ILE A 651 -13.39 8.85 -13.10
CA ILE A 651 -12.57 7.78 -13.68
C ILE A 651 -11.18 7.78 -13.06
N VAL A 652 -10.88 6.71 -12.34
CA VAL A 652 -9.53 6.40 -11.87
C VAL A 652 -8.83 5.55 -12.92
N VAL A 653 -7.80 6.08 -13.56
CA VAL A 653 -7.01 5.45 -14.63
C VAL A 653 -5.66 4.99 -14.09
N MET A 654 -5.39 3.69 -14.16
CA MET A 654 -4.10 3.12 -13.73
C MET A 654 -3.11 3.12 -14.90
N ASN A 655 -2.22 4.12 -14.94
CA ASN A 655 -1.23 4.27 -16.01
C ASN A 655 -0.08 3.28 -15.85
N HIS A 656 0.44 2.66 -16.93
CA HIS A 656 1.54 1.67 -16.84
C HIS A 656 2.92 2.27 -17.17
N THR A 657 3.08 2.92 -18.32
CA THR A 657 4.40 3.42 -18.74
C THR A 657 4.28 4.73 -19.50
N GLY A 658 5.17 5.67 -19.19
CA GLY A 658 5.36 6.90 -19.96
C GLY A 658 6.66 6.91 -20.76
N PRO A 659 6.85 7.94 -21.61
CA PRO A 659 8.09 8.12 -22.36
C PRO A 659 9.27 8.42 -21.42
N THR A 660 10.44 7.83 -21.70
CA THR A 660 11.70 8.04 -20.95
C THR A 660 12.45 9.33 -21.34
N SER A 661 12.06 10.00 -22.44
CA SER A 661 12.46 11.38 -22.76
C SER A 661 11.54 11.99 -23.83
N TYR A 662 11.32 13.31 -23.77
CA TYR A 662 10.66 14.08 -24.85
C TYR A 662 11.62 14.45 -26.00
N ILE A 663 12.88 13.98 -25.98
CA ILE A 663 13.89 14.37 -26.95
C ILE A 663 14.64 13.11 -27.41
N GLY A 664 14.57 12.88 -28.72
CA GLY A 664 14.74 11.58 -29.33
C GLY A 664 16.09 10.91 -29.09
N LEU A 665 16.04 9.69 -28.57
CA LEU A 665 16.83 8.53 -29.00
C LEU A 665 15.97 7.27 -28.72
N LYS A 666 16.11 6.26 -29.58
CA LYS A 666 15.29 5.03 -29.77
C LYS A 666 14.54 4.49 -28.52
N PRO A 667 13.24 4.14 -28.63
CA PRO A 667 12.45 3.64 -27.51
C PRO A 667 12.74 2.15 -27.29
N LYS A 668 13.38 1.80 -26.17
CA LYS A 668 13.47 0.40 -25.73
C LYS A 668 13.05 0.15 -24.28
N SER A 669 12.73 1.19 -23.51
CA SER A 669 12.11 1.07 -22.18
C SER A 669 11.18 2.25 -21.93
N GLY A 670 9.95 1.96 -21.53
CA GLY A 670 9.04 2.96 -20.95
C GLY A 670 9.39 3.16 -19.47
N ASN A 671 9.13 4.35 -18.94
CA ASN A 671 9.30 4.62 -17.52
C ASN A 671 8.04 4.15 -16.78
N HIS A 672 8.19 3.19 -15.85
CA HIS A 672 7.10 2.78 -14.96
C HIS A 672 6.84 3.80 -13.84
N GLY A 673 7.60 4.88 -13.72
CA GLY A 673 7.35 5.97 -12.76
C GLY A 673 6.26 6.96 -13.18
N ILE A 674 5.18 6.52 -13.85
CA ILE A 674 4.04 7.39 -14.19
C ILE A 674 2.89 7.12 -13.23
N GLY A 675 2.46 8.16 -12.53
CA GLY A 675 1.30 8.12 -11.66
C GLY A 675 0.00 7.81 -12.41
N SER A 676 -0.90 7.13 -11.73
CA SER A 676 -2.30 6.95 -12.11
C SER A 676 -3.03 8.30 -12.09
N TYR A 677 -4.17 8.41 -12.77
CA TYR A 677 -4.96 9.64 -12.83
C TYR A 677 -6.34 9.44 -12.25
N VAL A 678 -6.86 10.43 -11.54
CA VAL A 678 -8.30 10.59 -11.32
C VAL A 678 -8.76 11.70 -12.23
N TYR A 679 -9.71 11.39 -13.10
CA TYR A 679 -10.49 12.38 -13.83
C TYR A 679 -11.76 12.63 -13.05
N TRP A 680 -11.93 13.86 -12.59
CA TRP A 680 -13.10 14.26 -11.80
C TRP A 680 -14.26 14.59 -12.73
N GLY A 681 -15.38 13.93 -12.48
CA GLY A 681 -16.64 14.13 -13.15
C GLY A 681 -17.21 15.52 -12.85
N GLY A 682 -18.32 15.85 -13.50
CA GLY A 682 -19.03 17.07 -13.20
C GLY A 682 -20.19 17.29 -14.15
N SER A 683 -21.02 18.28 -13.82
CA SER A 683 -22.21 18.64 -14.62
C SER A 683 -21.94 19.04 -16.07
N ASP A 684 -20.68 19.30 -16.43
CA ASP A 684 -20.19 19.61 -17.78
C ASP A 684 -19.35 18.47 -18.40
N GLY A 685 -19.37 17.26 -17.81
CA GLY A 685 -18.65 16.07 -18.23
C GLY A 685 -17.21 16.02 -17.71
N PHE A 686 -16.28 15.42 -18.48
CA PHE A 686 -14.85 15.40 -18.14
C PHE A 686 -14.06 16.49 -18.83
N SER A 687 -13.09 17.04 -18.10
CA SER A 687 -12.06 17.93 -18.66
C SER A 687 -10.66 17.39 -18.35
N SER A 688 -9.74 17.51 -19.31
CA SER A 688 -8.33 17.20 -19.10
C SER A 688 -7.67 18.08 -18.04
N SER A 689 -8.27 19.22 -17.70
CA SER A 689 -7.84 20.11 -16.62
C SER A 689 -8.39 19.73 -15.25
N ARG A 690 -9.46 18.94 -15.16
CA ARG A 690 -10.03 18.40 -13.91
C ARG A 690 -9.46 17.02 -13.64
N ARG A 691 -8.16 16.98 -13.37
CA ARG A 691 -7.42 15.75 -13.18
C ARG A 691 -6.49 15.86 -11.98
N THR A 692 -6.59 14.88 -11.08
CA THR A 692 -5.59 14.66 -10.03
C THR A 692 -4.66 13.54 -10.44
N THR A 693 -3.36 13.71 -10.22
CA THR A 693 -2.39 12.61 -10.37
C THR A 693 -2.28 11.86 -9.05
N ILE A 694 -2.57 10.55 -9.08
CA ILE A 694 -2.22 9.62 -8.01
C ILE A 694 -0.80 9.11 -8.32
N SER A 695 0.19 9.52 -7.54
CA SER A 695 1.51 8.91 -7.62
C SER A 695 1.39 7.40 -7.43
N SER A 696 1.89 6.66 -8.41
CA SER A 696 1.94 5.20 -8.41
C SER A 696 3.02 4.79 -9.37
N TYR A 697 3.69 3.66 -9.11
CA TYR A 697 4.40 2.98 -10.19
C TYR A 697 3.39 2.30 -11.08
N GLY A 698 3.56 2.51 -12.37
CA GLY A 698 2.62 2.07 -13.34
C GLY A 698 2.52 0.55 -13.33
N PRO A 699 1.32 0.01 -13.05
CA PRO A 699 1.21 -1.41 -12.76
C PRO A 699 0.98 -2.18 -14.05
N HIS A 700 1.59 -3.37 -14.14
CA HIS A 700 1.40 -4.28 -15.27
C HIS A 700 -0.03 -4.85 -15.34
N THR A 701 -0.71 -4.91 -14.20
CA THR A 701 -2.05 -5.45 -13.98
C THR A 701 -2.71 -4.68 -12.84
N ALA A 702 -4.04 -4.71 -12.74
CA ALA A 702 -4.74 -4.11 -11.60
C ALA A 702 -5.74 -5.08 -10.99
N LEU A 703 -5.98 -4.89 -9.69
CA LEU A 703 -6.96 -5.61 -8.89
C LEU A 703 -8.13 -4.66 -8.66
N ASN A 704 -9.11 -4.65 -9.56
CA ASN A 704 -10.27 -3.78 -9.44
C ASN A 704 -11.53 -4.63 -9.35
N ALA A 705 -12.40 -4.32 -8.38
CA ALA A 705 -13.81 -4.67 -8.42
C ALA A 705 -14.56 -3.48 -9.04
N GLU A 706 -15.46 -3.72 -9.98
CA GLU A 706 -16.35 -2.65 -10.45
C GLU A 706 -17.43 -2.41 -9.39
N ASN A 707 -17.64 -1.16 -8.99
CA ASN A 707 -18.65 -0.80 -8.01
C ASN A 707 -20.07 -0.83 -8.63
N GLY A 708 -21.06 -1.22 -7.82
CA GLY A 708 -22.49 -1.18 -8.17
C GLY A 708 -23.01 -2.44 -8.88
N ASP A 709 -24.32 -2.44 -9.17
CA ASP A 709 -24.98 -3.52 -9.92
C ASP A 709 -24.38 -3.59 -11.34
N MET A 710 -23.53 -4.56 -11.65
CA MET A 710 -22.90 -4.66 -12.98
C MET A 710 -23.91 -4.81 -14.11
N MET A 711 -25.10 -5.37 -13.84
CA MET A 711 -26.17 -5.59 -14.83
C MET A 711 -26.98 -4.33 -15.10
N ARG A 712 -27.24 -3.50 -14.08
CA ARG A 712 -28.11 -2.30 -14.19
C ARG A 712 -27.41 -0.96 -13.94
N ARG A 713 -26.13 -0.99 -13.57
CA ARG A 713 -25.26 0.14 -13.20
C ARG A 713 -25.93 1.14 -12.25
N ARG A 714 -26.70 0.61 -11.29
CA ARG A 714 -27.30 1.41 -10.20
C ARG A 714 -26.28 1.59 -9.08
N THR A 715 -26.40 2.70 -8.35
CA THR A 715 -25.57 3.04 -7.19
C THR A 715 -25.66 2.05 -6.03
N PHE A 716 -26.66 1.15 -6.04
CA PHE A 716 -26.82 0.09 -5.04
C PHE A 716 -27.17 -1.23 -5.72
N GLU A 717 -26.54 -2.30 -5.23
CA GLU A 717 -26.96 -3.67 -5.50
C GLU A 717 -28.08 -4.04 -4.52
N THR A 718 -29.14 -4.67 -5.02
CA THR A 718 -30.22 -5.18 -4.15
C THR A 718 -30.08 -6.68 -4.04
N TYR A 719 -29.43 -7.13 -2.97
CA TYR A 719 -29.45 -8.53 -2.58
C TYR A 719 -30.72 -8.79 -1.75
N THR A 720 -31.47 -9.83 -2.10
CA THR A 720 -32.60 -10.31 -1.29
C THR A 720 -32.13 -11.61 -0.67
N SER A 721 -32.03 -11.63 0.66
CA SER A 721 -31.71 -12.84 1.41
C SER A 721 -32.69 -13.97 1.09
N PRO A 722 -32.24 -15.24 1.15
CA PRO A 722 -33.13 -16.37 0.95
C PRO A 722 -34.27 -16.32 1.97
N TRP A 723 -35.48 -16.56 1.49
CA TRP A 723 -36.64 -16.59 2.36
C TRP A 723 -36.51 -17.74 3.36
N GLU A 724 -36.51 -17.46 4.65
CA GLU A 724 -36.54 -18.49 5.68
C GLU A 724 -37.99 -18.78 6.06
N LYS A 725 -38.39 -20.06 6.01
CA LYS A 725 -39.69 -20.47 6.56
C LYS A 725 -39.55 -20.54 8.08
N LYS A 726 -39.88 -19.45 8.77
CA LYS A 726 -39.94 -19.40 10.23
C LYS A 726 -41.39 -19.45 10.70
N THR A 727 -41.66 -20.24 11.74
CA THR A 727 -42.92 -20.14 12.46
C THR A 727 -42.89 -18.87 13.30
N ILE A 728 -43.67 -17.88 12.90
CA ILE A 728 -43.78 -16.59 13.58
C ILE A 728 -45.01 -16.64 14.48
N THR A 729 -44.82 -16.42 15.78
CA THR A 729 -45.93 -16.32 16.72
C THR A 729 -46.61 -14.95 16.62
N ALA A 730 -47.84 -14.81 17.10
CA ALA A 730 -48.47 -13.49 17.14
C ALA A 730 -47.70 -12.56 18.11
N GLY A 731 -47.19 -11.44 17.60
CA GLY A 731 -46.36 -10.51 18.38
C GLY A 731 -45.88 -9.30 17.59
N GLU A 732 -45.22 -8.36 18.28
CA GLU A 732 -44.49 -7.27 17.65
C GLU A 732 -43.07 -7.73 17.31
N TYR A 733 -42.70 -7.59 16.04
CA TYR A 733 -41.36 -7.90 15.56
C TYR A 733 -40.64 -6.61 15.17
N THR A 734 -39.37 -6.52 15.56
CA THR A 734 -38.46 -5.47 15.10
C THR A 734 -37.66 -6.03 13.93
N LEU A 735 -37.92 -5.54 12.72
CA LEU A 735 -36.98 -5.74 11.61
C LEU A 735 -35.83 -4.74 11.77
N THR A 736 -34.61 -5.25 11.79
CA THR A 736 -33.39 -4.44 11.76
C THR A 736 -32.77 -4.59 10.36
N LEU A 737 -32.86 -3.55 9.55
CA LEU A 737 -32.14 -3.48 8.28
C LEU A 737 -30.72 -3.00 8.57
N ASN A 738 -29.74 -3.90 8.50
CA ASN A 738 -28.33 -3.57 8.57
C ASN A 738 -27.86 -3.09 7.19
N GLY A 739 -28.10 -1.81 6.88
CA GLY A 739 -27.51 -1.15 5.72
C GLY A 739 -26.36 -0.23 6.12
N PHE A 740 -25.36 -0.10 5.25
CA PHE A 740 -24.37 0.98 5.34
C PHE A 740 -25.05 2.31 4.94
N PHE A 741 -25.73 2.94 5.89
CA PHE A 741 -26.20 4.31 5.72
C PHE A 741 -25.14 5.28 6.23
N ALA A 742 -24.78 6.27 5.41
CA ALA A 742 -23.93 7.38 5.87
C ALA A 742 -24.54 7.99 7.15
N GLY A 743 -23.82 7.91 8.27
CA GLY A 743 -24.27 8.41 9.58
C GLY A 743 -24.86 7.39 10.56
N GLY A 744 -24.81 6.08 10.28
CA GLY A 744 -25.14 5.04 11.27
C GLY A 744 -26.64 4.89 11.58
N ALA A 745 -27.52 5.35 10.68
CA ALA A 745 -28.96 5.22 10.86
C ALA A 745 -29.42 3.77 10.72
N THR A 746 -30.11 3.25 11.73
CA THR A 746 -30.86 1.98 11.65
C THR A 746 -32.31 2.28 11.30
N CYS A 747 -32.83 1.66 10.23
CA CYS A 747 -34.26 1.69 9.96
C CYS A 747 -34.93 0.56 10.76
N ARG A 748 -35.91 0.92 11.60
CA ARG A 748 -36.74 -0.04 12.35
C ARG A 748 -38.15 -0.05 11.75
N ALA A 749 -38.55 -1.19 11.21
CA ALA A 749 -39.93 -1.44 10.84
C ALA A 749 -40.60 -2.32 11.91
N PHE A 750 -41.84 -1.99 12.28
CA PHE A 750 -42.66 -2.79 13.18
C PHE A 750 -43.65 -3.62 12.36
N LEU A 751 -43.56 -4.94 12.48
CA LEU A 751 -44.54 -5.85 11.91
C LEU A 751 -45.44 -6.36 13.05
N GLN A 752 -46.77 -6.17 12.92
CA GLN A 752 -47.76 -6.73 13.84
C GLN A 752 -48.61 -7.75 13.10
N LEU A 753 -48.42 -9.04 13.43
CA LEU A 753 -49.17 -10.14 12.82
C LEU A 753 -50.42 -10.46 13.66
N GLY A 754 -51.58 -10.55 13.00
CA GLY A 754 -52.89 -10.77 13.65
C GLY A 754 -53.22 -12.22 13.99
N SER A 755 -52.40 -13.18 13.55
CA SER A 755 -52.53 -14.61 13.84
C SER A 755 -51.19 -15.32 13.57
N GLU A 756 -50.98 -16.51 14.15
CA GLU A 756 -49.87 -17.39 13.77
C GLU A 756 -49.95 -17.71 12.27
N SER A 757 -48.83 -17.53 11.56
CA SER A 757 -48.70 -17.92 10.16
C SER A 757 -47.38 -18.62 9.90
N ASP A 758 -47.44 -19.63 9.03
CA ASP A 758 -46.28 -20.28 8.41
C ASP A 758 -45.89 -19.46 7.17
N ASP A 759 -45.44 -18.22 7.38
CA ASP A 759 -45.05 -17.34 6.28
C ASP A 759 -43.54 -17.40 6.02
N TRP A 760 -43.21 -17.15 4.76
CA TRP A 760 -41.84 -16.92 4.33
C TRP A 760 -41.47 -15.48 4.71
N ILE A 761 -40.31 -15.27 5.33
CA ILE A 761 -39.77 -13.94 5.65
C ILE A 761 -38.47 -13.76 4.86
N PRO A 762 -38.27 -12.63 4.17
CA PRO A 762 -37.01 -12.32 3.50
C PRO A 762 -35.92 -11.97 4.50
#